data_AF-A0A2T2W555-F1
#
_entry.id   AF-A0A2T2W555-F1
#
_cell.length_a   1.000
_cell.length_b   1.000
_cell.length_c   1.000
_cell.angle_alpha   90.00
_cell.angle_beta   90.00
_cell.angle_gamma   90.00
#
_symmetry.space_group_name_H-M   'P 1'
#
loop_
_entity.id
_entity.type
_entity.pdbx_description
1 polymer ?
#
loop_
_entity_poly.entity_id
_entity_poly.type
_entity_poly.pdbx_seq_one_letter_code
_entity_poly.pdbx_strand_id
1 'polypeptide(L)'
;MYFGSKENGATSPPSQDQAKFTPAIQGENFNFSFYNFFHPYVGELIEELNSKYLAGLLNPDFHQKLEKFFFDELYLTSNRDWVTITSFPKEIDLGEHGPYSNYNWELLFHVPLTIAVHLSKNQRFAEAQRWFHYIFDPTSNDTSVSTPQRFWKFLRFREMAGNQQIDDQLTTLSNPDADPVQVNNTINGYEAIKAKPFQPHAVARTRHISYQYSVVMKYLDNLIAWGDSLFRQDTLESINEATQLYVLAANLLGPRPQRVPPRGGASPQTFARLKKDGRLDSTGNALVDLEGKFPFNLGLPRTQETPSETTASLFGIGRTLYFCIPHNDKLLSYWDTVSDRLFKIRHCMNISGIVRQLALFDPPLDPGMLVKAAAAGLDVSAMVSGLNQPTSQVRAPLLIQKAIELCAEVRGLGSALLSAIEKGDGERLSLLRQSHEINIQQMQQDVRFLQWKQAQESTESLLRSRASALERYTYYLRLLGLTPDQNLVPDSLPLERRELSEANFDEVYTVLVGQYEKAVPRQTYLPLRLAGESSPSSQSGASGPGKLSLNTRENAELNVHLPTAKENRATAFVARQIAPAFSLIPDFPINLHFWGLGGTIIIGGSSLTKNVQTGADVLDLMTSRENDDANTASKTASYERRSDDWMLQSNLAARELMQMGRQIIGSLIAEQVTYREYLNTKKQIENSQEVDRFLREKFTSEELYGWMQGEISRLYYEYYRFAFDTARKAEQTMKQELMRPEVDTTDYIKFNYWDAGRKGLLSGEALYLDLKRMELAYHENNKREYELTKHVSLLQVNPIALLQLRTTGSCTVSLPEDVFDMDCPGHYLRRIKNIAVSIPCVTGPYTSINCTLTLLKSSIRIKPELSDDRYERIGTEDIRFRDYYGSLQSIVTSNGQNDSGLFETNLRDERYLPFEGSGVISEWRLSLPANPSKDEPCQFDYNTISDVILHFRYTAREAGGALRNGAIANLTKQIEASQAAGSVRLFSLRHEFPAAWTKFKSSSEFSLEIREEHFPYWSKGRLGSIKKRTFYVQSSTGVSPQPAASSEVKLATHYQNGDADTSETFNAQTPISLPEPPNKFTLELKHSFNSNSIDDLWLALTWGKDGAS
;
A
#
# COMPACT_ATOMS: atom_id res chain seq x y z
N MET A 1 5.49 -36.04 -96.00
CA MET A 1 4.78 -37.32 -95.94
C MET A 1 3.36 -37.05 -95.47
N TYR A 2 2.36 -37.61 -96.14
CA TYR A 2 0.95 -37.44 -95.76
C TYR A 2 0.67 -38.14 -94.43
N PHE A 3 0.18 -37.41 -93.44
CA PHE A 3 -0.46 -37.98 -92.24
C PHE A 3 -1.97 -37.78 -92.42
N GLY A 4 -2.68 -38.81 -92.88
CA GLY A 4 -4.13 -38.79 -93.00
C GLY A 4 -4.79 -39.15 -91.67
N SER A 5 -5.72 -38.31 -91.21
CA SER A 5 -6.62 -38.63 -90.11
C SER A 5 -7.57 -39.77 -90.50
N LYS A 6 -7.84 -40.72 -89.61
CA LYS A 6 -8.88 -41.74 -89.83
C LYS A 6 -10.27 -41.09 -89.82
N GLU A 7 -10.87 -40.92 -90.99
CA GLU A 7 -12.32 -40.70 -91.11
C GLU A 7 -13.07 -42.05 -91.09
N ASN A 8 -14.11 -42.14 -90.26
CA ASN A 8 -15.05 -43.26 -90.22
C ASN A 8 -16.15 -43.03 -91.28
N GLY A 9 -16.26 -43.89 -92.29
CA GLY A 9 -17.43 -43.89 -93.18
C GLY A 9 -17.20 -44.61 -94.51
N ALA A 10 -17.80 -45.79 -94.65
CA ALA A 10 -17.73 -46.75 -95.75
C ALA A 10 -17.77 -46.20 -97.19
N THR A 11 -16.92 -46.73 -98.07
CA THR A 11 -17.27 -47.41 -99.36
C THR A 11 -16.00 -47.93 -100.09
N SER A 12 -16.16 -49.03 -100.82
CA SER A 12 -15.17 -49.83 -101.58
C SER A 12 -14.49 -49.09 -102.77
N PRO A 13 -13.36 -49.61 -103.31
CA PRO A 13 -12.33 -48.84 -104.05
C PRO A 13 -12.59 -48.76 -105.57
N PRO A 14 -11.86 -47.90 -106.31
CA PRO A 14 -10.90 -48.48 -107.27
C PRO A 14 -9.58 -47.69 -107.53
N SER A 15 -8.59 -48.48 -107.96
CA SER A 15 -7.48 -48.23 -108.91
C SER A 15 -6.61 -46.98 -108.73
N GLN A 16 -5.38 -47.14 -108.24
CA GLN A 16 -4.17 -47.33 -109.07
C GLN A 16 -3.94 -46.19 -110.08
N ASP A 17 -3.08 -45.25 -109.71
CA ASP A 17 -1.84 -45.06 -110.47
C ASP A 17 -0.73 -44.50 -109.58
N GLN A 18 0.27 -45.33 -109.33
CA GLN A 18 1.48 -44.97 -108.60
C GLN A 18 2.44 -44.25 -109.54
N ALA A 19 2.45 -42.91 -109.52
CA ALA A 19 3.62 -42.16 -109.93
C ALA A 19 4.58 -42.03 -108.74
N LYS A 20 5.67 -42.78 -108.82
CA LYS A 20 6.86 -42.71 -107.95
C LYS A 20 7.33 -41.26 -107.80
N PHE A 21 7.45 -40.81 -106.56
CA PHE A 21 8.45 -39.81 -106.19
C PHE A 21 9.07 -40.19 -104.85
N THR A 22 10.26 -40.79 -104.90
CA THR A 22 11.20 -40.84 -103.78
C THR A 22 12.25 -39.76 -103.99
N PRO A 23 12.42 -38.82 -103.06
CA PRO A 23 13.72 -38.31 -102.74
C PRO A 23 14.31 -39.12 -101.58
N ALA A 24 15.49 -39.65 -101.82
CA ALA A 24 16.37 -40.21 -100.81
C ALA A 24 16.92 -39.08 -99.93
N ILE A 25 16.77 -39.21 -98.61
CA ILE A 25 17.55 -38.47 -97.62
C ILE A 25 18.16 -39.53 -96.72
N GLN A 26 19.44 -39.86 -96.98
CA GLN A 26 20.25 -40.74 -96.13
C GLN A 26 21.14 -39.87 -95.27
N GLY A 27 20.98 -39.94 -93.95
CA GLY A 27 21.93 -39.38 -92.98
C GLY A 27 21.37 -38.41 -91.94
N GLU A 28 20.11 -37.98 -92.05
CA GLU A 28 19.51 -37.07 -91.07
C GLU A 28 18.51 -37.81 -90.19
N ASN A 29 18.75 -37.79 -88.88
CA ASN A 29 17.77 -38.21 -87.88
C ASN A 29 16.76 -37.07 -87.71
N PHE A 30 15.49 -37.33 -88.02
CA PHE A 30 14.42 -36.35 -87.83
C PHE A 30 13.77 -36.57 -86.46
N ASN A 31 13.84 -35.55 -85.61
CA ASN A 31 13.08 -35.52 -84.36
C ASN A 31 11.80 -34.69 -84.58
N PHE A 32 10.64 -35.33 -84.52
CA PHE A 32 9.35 -34.65 -84.59
C PHE A 32 8.75 -34.57 -83.19
N SER A 33 8.52 -33.34 -82.72
CA SER A 33 7.80 -33.07 -81.47
C SER A 33 6.39 -32.61 -81.76
N PHE A 34 5.39 -33.33 -81.25
CA PHE A 34 3.98 -33.04 -81.43
C PHE A 34 3.41 -32.40 -80.16
N TYR A 35 3.01 -31.13 -80.25
CA TYR A 35 2.39 -30.41 -79.14
C TYR A 35 0.88 -30.30 -79.33
N ASN A 36 0.15 -30.35 -78.21
CA ASN A 36 -1.30 -30.16 -78.22
C ASN A 36 -1.65 -28.69 -78.37
N PHE A 37 -2.24 -28.31 -79.52
CA PHE A 37 -2.71 -26.95 -79.80
C PHE A 37 -4.18 -26.73 -79.42
N PHE A 38 -4.73 -27.49 -78.47
CA PHE A 38 -6.02 -27.23 -77.81
C PHE A 38 -5.93 -27.62 -76.32
N HIS A 39 -6.78 -27.03 -75.47
CA HIS A 39 -6.88 -27.43 -74.06
C HIS A 39 -7.74 -28.70 -73.93
N PRO A 40 -7.20 -29.83 -73.43
CA PRO A 40 -7.88 -31.13 -73.53
C PRO A 40 -9.04 -31.33 -72.56
N TYR A 41 -9.10 -30.56 -71.46
CA TYR A 41 -10.02 -30.82 -70.33
C TYR A 41 -10.92 -29.62 -69.97
N VAL A 42 -11.28 -28.76 -70.92
CA VAL A 42 -12.11 -27.57 -70.62
C VAL A 42 -13.51 -27.99 -70.12
N GLY A 43 -14.09 -29.05 -70.70
CA GLY A 43 -15.41 -29.55 -70.30
C GLY A 43 -15.41 -30.07 -68.86
N GLU A 44 -14.39 -30.84 -68.51
CA GLU A 44 -14.18 -31.44 -67.19
C GLU A 44 -13.89 -30.37 -66.13
N LEU A 45 -13.13 -29.34 -66.45
CA LEU A 45 -12.91 -28.19 -65.57
C LEU A 45 -14.20 -27.41 -65.30
N ILE A 46 -15.03 -27.19 -66.33
CA ILE A 46 -16.34 -26.52 -66.19
C ILE A 46 -17.30 -27.39 -65.37
N GLU A 47 -17.31 -28.70 -65.61
CA GLU A 47 -18.15 -29.65 -64.87
C GLU A 47 -17.79 -29.69 -63.38
N GLU A 48 -16.50 -29.77 -63.04
CA GLU A 48 -16.05 -29.69 -61.63
C GLU A 48 -16.36 -28.32 -61.00
N LEU A 49 -16.20 -27.22 -61.74
CA LEU A 49 -16.58 -25.90 -61.24
C LEU A 49 -18.08 -25.79 -60.96
N ASN A 50 -18.93 -26.32 -61.83
CA ASN A 50 -20.39 -26.26 -61.68
C ASN A 50 -20.90 -27.22 -60.59
N SER A 51 -20.24 -28.36 -60.40
CA SER A 51 -20.69 -29.39 -59.45
C SER A 51 -20.10 -29.23 -58.04
N LYS A 52 -18.82 -28.90 -57.93
CA LYS A 52 -18.08 -28.81 -56.65
C LYS A 52 -17.54 -27.40 -56.35
N TYR A 53 -17.98 -26.39 -57.10
CA TYR A 53 -17.56 -24.99 -56.97
C TYR A 53 -16.04 -24.82 -57.16
N LEU A 54 -15.53 -23.64 -56.78
CA LEU A 54 -14.11 -23.28 -56.92
C LEU A 54 -13.16 -24.25 -56.21
N ALA A 55 -13.58 -24.83 -55.09
CA ALA A 55 -12.75 -25.79 -54.33
C ALA A 55 -12.53 -27.10 -55.07
N GLY A 56 -13.50 -27.54 -55.89
CA GLY A 56 -13.35 -28.69 -56.78
C GLY A 56 -12.43 -28.38 -57.95
N LEU A 57 -12.63 -27.22 -58.61
CA LEU A 57 -11.80 -26.76 -59.72
C LEU A 57 -10.32 -26.65 -59.34
N LEU A 58 -10.00 -26.14 -58.14
CA LEU A 58 -8.61 -25.95 -57.70
C LEU A 58 -8.03 -27.16 -56.93
N ASN A 59 -8.69 -28.33 -56.99
CA ASN A 59 -8.24 -29.50 -56.26
C ASN A 59 -7.06 -30.19 -56.97
N PRO A 60 -5.89 -30.32 -56.34
CA PRO A 60 -4.73 -30.98 -56.97
C PRO A 60 -4.94 -32.47 -57.25
N ASP A 61 -5.74 -33.19 -56.46
CA ASP A 61 -6.00 -34.63 -56.69
C ASP A 61 -6.86 -34.87 -57.94
N PHE A 62 -7.67 -33.88 -58.33
CA PHE A 62 -8.43 -33.90 -59.56
C PHE A 62 -7.50 -33.65 -60.75
N HIS A 63 -6.67 -32.63 -60.67
CA HIS A 63 -5.69 -32.30 -61.71
C HIS A 63 -4.73 -33.45 -62.03
N GLN A 64 -4.23 -34.16 -61.01
CA GLN A 64 -3.34 -35.31 -61.20
C GLN A 64 -3.99 -36.51 -61.92
N LYS A 65 -5.32 -36.62 -61.88
CA LYS A 65 -6.05 -37.72 -62.54
C LYS A 65 -6.31 -37.45 -64.03
N LEU A 66 -6.14 -36.22 -64.49
CA LEU A 66 -6.42 -35.79 -65.85
C LEU A 66 -5.21 -36.02 -66.78
N GLU A 67 -4.77 -37.27 -66.89
CA GLU A 67 -3.72 -37.69 -67.82
C GLU A 67 -4.23 -38.81 -68.74
N LYS A 68 -4.23 -38.57 -70.06
CA LYS A 68 -4.62 -39.59 -71.06
C LYS A 68 -3.72 -39.53 -72.29
N PHE A 69 -3.02 -40.62 -72.58
CA PHE A 69 -2.29 -40.76 -73.84
C PHE A 69 -3.27 -40.99 -75.01
N PHE A 70 -3.12 -40.27 -76.11
CA PHE A 70 -4.06 -40.30 -77.24
C PHE A 70 -3.39 -40.19 -78.63
N PHE A 71 -2.07 -40.03 -78.68
CA PHE A 71 -1.35 -39.76 -79.92
C PHE A 71 -1.54 -40.87 -80.97
N ASP A 72 -1.42 -42.12 -80.52
CA ASP A 72 -1.58 -43.31 -81.36
C ASP A 72 -3.05 -43.54 -81.83
N GLU A 73 -4.04 -42.88 -81.21
CA GLU A 73 -5.44 -42.95 -81.65
C GLU A 73 -5.67 -42.11 -82.92
N LEU A 74 -4.93 -41.00 -83.07
CA LEU A 74 -5.13 -40.01 -84.14
C LEU A 74 -4.09 -40.09 -85.26
N TYR A 75 -2.87 -40.53 -84.93
CA TYR A 75 -1.74 -40.53 -85.86
C TYR A 75 -1.21 -41.94 -86.07
N LEU A 76 -0.94 -42.31 -87.33
CA LEU A 76 -0.22 -43.53 -87.69
C LEU A 76 1.28 -43.25 -87.64
N THR A 77 2.00 -43.92 -86.74
CA THR A 77 3.45 -43.77 -86.60
C THR A 77 4.19 -44.73 -87.53
N SER A 78 5.20 -44.21 -88.25
CA SER A 78 6.11 -45.04 -89.05
C SER A 78 7.36 -45.32 -88.23
N ASN A 79 7.54 -46.57 -87.81
CA ASN A 79 8.63 -46.99 -86.92
C ASN A 79 9.93 -47.22 -87.71
N ARG A 80 10.63 -46.13 -88.06
CA ARG A 80 11.93 -46.18 -88.76
C ARG A 80 13.02 -45.60 -87.86
N ASP A 81 14.18 -46.23 -87.86
CA ASP A 81 15.32 -45.93 -86.95
C ASP A 81 15.86 -44.49 -87.04
N TRP A 82 15.57 -43.78 -88.13
CA TRP A 82 16.00 -42.40 -88.37
C TRP A 82 14.92 -41.36 -88.05
N VAL A 83 13.80 -41.77 -87.44
CA VAL A 83 12.72 -40.88 -87.01
C VAL A 83 12.43 -41.10 -85.53
N THR A 84 12.66 -40.08 -84.70
CA THR A 84 12.26 -40.06 -83.29
C THR A 84 11.01 -39.20 -83.14
N ILE A 85 9.95 -39.74 -82.53
CA ILE A 85 8.70 -39.01 -82.30
C ILE A 85 8.54 -38.78 -80.80
N THR A 86 8.43 -37.52 -80.40
CA THR A 86 8.07 -37.12 -79.04
C THR A 86 6.63 -36.60 -79.05
N SER A 87 5.74 -37.26 -78.31
CA SER A 87 4.32 -36.88 -78.20
C SER A 87 3.93 -36.69 -76.74
N PHE A 88 3.06 -35.73 -76.47
CA PHE A 88 2.63 -35.38 -75.11
C PHE A 88 1.22 -35.94 -74.83
N PRO A 89 0.98 -36.51 -73.64
CA PRO A 89 -0.36 -36.93 -73.24
C PRO A 89 -1.30 -35.72 -73.15
N LYS A 90 -2.62 -35.97 -73.15
CA LYS A 90 -3.58 -34.97 -72.69
C LYS A 90 -3.37 -34.81 -71.19
N GLU A 91 -2.79 -33.69 -70.78
CA GLU A 91 -2.59 -33.31 -69.38
C GLU A 91 -2.88 -31.82 -69.18
N ILE A 92 -2.95 -31.38 -67.93
CA ILE A 92 -2.91 -29.95 -67.61
C ILE A 92 -1.48 -29.46 -67.78
N ASP A 93 -1.18 -28.94 -68.98
CA ASP A 93 0.13 -28.41 -69.31
C ASP A 93 0.48 -27.19 -68.46
N LEU A 94 1.56 -27.30 -67.69
CA LEU A 94 2.15 -26.24 -66.87
C LEU A 94 3.64 -26.01 -67.22
N GLY A 95 4.11 -26.52 -68.37
CA GLY A 95 5.49 -26.37 -68.84
C GLY A 95 5.80 -24.96 -69.36
N GLU A 96 7.07 -24.56 -69.36
CA GLU A 96 7.47 -23.20 -69.77
C GLU A 96 7.18 -22.89 -71.25
N HIS A 97 7.28 -23.90 -72.12
CA HIS A 97 7.09 -23.79 -73.57
C HIS A 97 5.75 -24.35 -74.05
N GLY A 98 4.84 -24.63 -73.11
CA GLY A 98 3.52 -25.17 -73.35
C GLY A 98 2.60 -24.19 -74.09
N PRO A 99 1.88 -24.59 -75.17
CA PRO A 99 1.00 -23.69 -75.90
C PRO A 99 -0.13 -23.07 -75.04
N TYR A 100 -0.61 -23.80 -74.03
CA TYR A 100 -1.69 -23.35 -73.13
C TYR A 100 -1.26 -23.16 -71.68
N SER A 101 0.00 -23.41 -71.37
CA SER A 101 0.48 -23.37 -69.99
C SER A 101 0.28 -21.99 -69.35
N ASN A 102 0.45 -20.92 -70.12
CA ASN A 102 0.26 -19.56 -69.64
C ASN A 102 -1.15 -19.32 -69.05
N TYR A 103 -2.19 -19.88 -69.68
CA TYR A 103 -3.58 -19.79 -69.22
C TYR A 103 -3.84 -20.66 -67.99
N ASN A 104 -3.23 -21.85 -67.93
CA ASN A 104 -3.34 -22.74 -66.77
C ASN A 104 -2.63 -22.14 -65.54
N TRP A 105 -1.45 -21.55 -65.73
CA TRP A 105 -0.74 -20.77 -64.71
C TRP A 105 -1.54 -19.54 -64.27
N GLU A 106 -2.21 -18.86 -65.20
CA GLU A 106 -3.07 -17.74 -64.87
C GLU A 106 -4.27 -18.17 -64.02
N LEU A 107 -5.04 -19.15 -64.50
CA LEU A 107 -6.27 -19.64 -63.87
C LEU A 107 -6.02 -20.28 -62.49
N LEU A 108 -5.02 -21.16 -62.40
CA LEU A 108 -4.81 -22.00 -61.23
C LEU A 108 -3.87 -21.37 -60.18
N PHE A 109 -3.09 -20.34 -60.55
CA PHE A 109 -2.11 -19.72 -59.66
C PHE A 109 -2.19 -18.19 -59.59
N HIS A 110 -2.09 -17.47 -60.71
CA HIS A 110 -2.02 -16.00 -60.66
C HIS A 110 -3.34 -15.34 -60.25
N VAL A 111 -4.48 -15.85 -60.72
CA VAL A 111 -5.81 -15.34 -60.38
C VAL A 111 -6.10 -15.52 -58.87
N PRO A 112 -5.98 -16.73 -58.27
CA PRO A 112 -6.20 -16.89 -56.84
C PRO A 112 -5.24 -16.04 -55.99
N LEU A 113 -3.96 -15.94 -56.39
CA LEU A 113 -2.96 -15.12 -55.68
C LEU A 113 -3.32 -13.62 -55.73
N THR A 114 -3.71 -13.13 -56.89
CA THR A 114 -4.05 -11.70 -57.08
C THR A 114 -5.30 -11.34 -56.28
N ILE A 115 -6.31 -12.21 -56.27
CA ILE A 115 -7.52 -12.03 -55.47
C ILE A 115 -7.18 -12.00 -53.97
N ALA A 116 -6.38 -12.96 -53.50
CA ALA A 116 -5.94 -13.00 -52.09
C ALA A 116 -5.22 -11.71 -51.68
N VAL A 117 -4.29 -11.23 -52.52
CA VAL A 117 -3.54 -9.98 -52.26
C VAL A 117 -4.46 -8.76 -52.29
N HIS A 118 -5.41 -8.69 -53.21
CA HIS A 118 -6.35 -7.59 -53.31
C HIS A 118 -7.31 -7.55 -52.10
N LEU A 119 -7.82 -8.71 -51.67
CA LEU A 119 -8.62 -8.83 -50.44
C LEU A 119 -7.83 -8.42 -49.20
N SER A 120 -6.57 -8.82 -49.10
CA SER A 120 -5.68 -8.44 -48.01
C SER A 120 -5.42 -6.93 -47.96
N LYS A 121 -5.17 -6.29 -49.12
CA LYS A 121 -5.04 -4.82 -49.23
C LYS A 121 -6.31 -4.08 -48.81
N ASN A 122 -7.48 -4.67 -49.07
CA ASN A 122 -8.78 -4.15 -48.64
C ASN A 122 -9.17 -4.62 -47.22
N GLN A 123 -8.23 -5.15 -46.44
CA GLN A 123 -8.40 -5.55 -45.04
C GLN A 123 -9.43 -6.69 -44.81
N ARG A 124 -9.77 -7.46 -45.85
CA ARG A 124 -10.63 -8.67 -45.75
C ARG A 124 -9.77 -9.90 -45.51
N PHE A 125 -9.10 -9.92 -44.36
CA PHE A 125 -8.00 -10.86 -44.07
C PHE A 125 -8.40 -12.33 -44.02
N ALA A 126 -9.55 -12.66 -43.42
CA ALA A 126 -10.03 -14.03 -43.31
C ALA A 126 -10.42 -14.61 -44.69
N GLU A 127 -11.00 -13.79 -45.56
CA GLU A 127 -11.31 -14.19 -46.94
C GLU A 127 -10.05 -14.31 -47.79
N ALA A 128 -9.11 -13.37 -47.65
CA ALA A 128 -7.80 -13.46 -48.29
C ALA A 128 -7.08 -14.76 -47.90
N GLN A 129 -7.16 -15.18 -46.63
CA GLN A 129 -6.58 -16.43 -46.16
C GLN A 129 -7.17 -17.65 -46.86
N ARG A 130 -8.50 -17.71 -47.03
CA ARG A 130 -9.16 -18.79 -47.79
C ARG A 130 -8.66 -18.88 -49.22
N TRP A 131 -8.46 -17.73 -49.87
CA TRP A 131 -7.90 -17.68 -51.22
C TRP A 131 -6.44 -18.11 -51.29
N PHE A 132 -5.63 -17.76 -50.27
CA PHE A 132 -4.26 -18.28 -50.17
C PHE A 132 -4.24 -19.81 -50.00
N HIS A 133 -5.19 -20.41 -49.27
CA HIS A 133 -5.27 -21.86 -49.05
C HIS A 133 -5.53 -22.67 -50.32
N TYR A 134 -6.05 -22.06 -51.39
CA TYR A 134 -6.12 -22.72 -52.71
C TYR A 134 -4.75 -22.86 -53.41
N ILE A 135 -3.71 -22.19 -52.92
CA ILE A 135 -2.34 -22.30 -53.43
C ILE A 135 -1.44 -22.95 -52.39
N PHE A 136 -1.47 -22.42 -51.16
CA PHE A 136 -0.63 -22.82 -50.04
C PHE A 136 -1.48 -22.96 -48.77
N ASP A 137 -1.65 -24.20 -48.33
CA ASP A 137 -2.38 -24.54 -47.11
C ASP A 137 -1.44 -25.23 -46.11
N PRO A 138 -0.92 -24.49 -45.11
CA PRO A 138 -0.03 -25.05 -44.09
C PRO A 138 -0.75 -25.99 -43.12
N THR A 139 -2.08 -26.13 -43.20
CA THR A 139 -2.90 -27.00 -42.33
C THR A 139 -3.27 -28.34 -43.00
N SER A 140 -2.82 -28.58 -44.22
CA SER A 140 -3.09 -29.80 -44.98
C SER A 140 -2.52 -31.06 -44.28
N ASN A 141 -3.41 -31.99 -43.93
CA ASN A 141 -3.10 -33.27 -43.26
C ASN A 141 -2.94 -34.45 -44.22
N ASP A 142 -2.82 -34.19 -45.53
CA ASP A 142 -2.70 -35.25 -46.51
C ASP A 142 -1.37 -36.01 -46.35
N THR A 143 -1.46 -37.30 -46.01
CA THR A 143 -0.32 -38.20 -45.80
C THR A 143 0.08 -38.95 -47.08
N SER A 144 -0.69 -38.84 -48.17
CA SER A 144 -0.37 -39.47 -49.45
C SER A 144 0.84 -38.83 -50.14
N VAL A 145 1.18 -37.59 -49.77
CA VAL A 145 2.30 -36.81 -50.29
C VAL A 145 3.25 -36.42 -49.16
N SER A 146 4.56 -36.51 -49.40
CA SER A 146 5.58 -36.14 -48.40
C SER A 146 5.58 -34.64 -48.08
N THR A 147 6.02 -34.28 -46.89
CA THR A 147 6.37 -32.88 -46.57
C THR A 147 7.68 -32.50 -47.27
N PRO A 148 7.79 -31.29 -47.88
CA PRO A 148 6.86 -30.16 -47.79
C PRO A 148 5.79 -30.09 -48.91
N GLN A 149 5.77 -31.00 -49.87
CA GLN A 149 4.91 -30.91 -51.07
C GLN A 149 3.40 -30.93 -50.75
N ARG A 150 2.98 -31.63 -49.69
CA ARG A 150 1.56 -31.72 -49.28
C ARG A 150 0.87 -30.39 -48.95
N PHE A 151 1.65 -29.35 -48.64
CA PHE A 151 1.13 -28.02 -48.28
C PHE A 151 0.82 -27.16 -49.52
N TRP A 152 1.27 -27.58 -50.71
CA TRP A 152 1.01 -26.89 -51.96
C TRP A 152 -0.18 -27.53 -52.68
N LYS A 153 -1.21 -26.71 -52.96
CA LYS A 153 -2.41 -27.13 -53.69
C LYS A 153 -2.31 -26.85 -55.20
N PHE A 154 -1.34 -26.05 -55.63
CA PHE A 154 -1.03 -25.88 -57.04
C PHE A 154 -0.17 -27.05 -57.57
N LEU A 155 -0.65 -27.71 -58.62
CA LEU A 155 -0.10 -28.97 -59.16
C LEU A 155 1.43 -28.91 -59.37
N ARG A 156 1.92 -27.88 -60.07
CA ARG A 156 3.35 -27.72 -60.39
C ARG A 156 4.25 -27.58 -59.15
N PHE A 157 3.72 -27.09 -58.03
CA PHE A 157 4.46 -27.00 -56.77
C PHE A 157 4.41 -28.31 -55.96
N ARG A 158 3.43 -29.18 -56.25
CA ARG A 158 3.23 -30.47 -55.58
C ARG A 158 4.06 -31.61 -56.21
N GLU A 159 4.28 -31.56 -57.52
CA GLU A 159 5.00 -32.59 -58.31
C GLU A 159 6.53 -32.41 -58.35
N MET A 160 7.10 -31.51 -57.55
CA MET A 160 8.46 -31.00 -57.79
C MET A 160 9.55 -32.08 -57.92
N ALA A 161 10.14 -32.12 -59.12
CA ALA A 161 11.39 -32.76 -59.51
C ALA A 161 12.55 -31.75 -59.48
N GLY A 162 13.67 -32.07 -58.81
CA GLY A 162 15.04 -31.57 -59.04
C GLY A 162 15.42 -30.09 -58.80
N ASN A 163 16.56 -29.89 -58.11
CA ASN A 163 17.47 -28.72 -57.99
C ASN A 163 16.92 -27.31 -58.25
N GLN A 164 16.29 -26.70 -57.23
CA GLN A 164 15.69 -25.36 -57.34
C GLN A 164 16.34 -24.29 -56.46
N GLN A 165 17.12 -24.70 -55.46
CA GLN A 165 17.90 -23.75 -54.67
C GLN A 165 19.11 -23.28 -55.49
N ILE A 166 19.61 -22.07 -55.20
CA ILE A 166 20.69 -21.46 -55.98
C ILE A 166 21.99 -22.27 -55.84
N ASP A 167 22.23 -22.83 -54.67
CA ASP A 167 23.33 -23.76 -54.40
C ASP A 167 23.19 -25.07 -55.19
N ASP A 168 22.00 -25.67 -55.28
CA ASP A 168 21.77 -26.85 -56.12
C ASP A 168 22.03 -26.55 -57.61
N GLN A 169 21.61 -25.37 -58.09
CA GLN A 169 21.84 -24.95 -59.48
C GLN A 169 23.34 -24.70 -59.75
N LEU A 170 24.02 -23.98 -58.85
CA LEU A 170 25.45 -23.71 -58.96
C LEU A 170 26.29 -24.99 -58.86
N THR A 171 25.91 -25.94 -58.01
CA THR A 171 26.58 -27.24 -57.90
C THR A 171 26.36 -28.12 -59.13
N THR A 172 25.15 -28.11 -59.71
CA THR A 172 24.84 -28.82 -60.96
C THR A 172 25.66 -28.29 -62.13
N LEU A 173 25.77 -26.96 -62.26
CA LEU A 173 26.60 -26.32 -63.29
C LEU A 173 28.11 -26.53 -63.07
N SER A 174 28.52 -26.83 -61.84
CA SER A 174 29.92 -27.06 -61.46
C SER A 174 30.35 -28.53 -61.52
N ASN A 175 29.41 -29.48 -61.65
CA ASN A 175 29.68 -30.91 -61.68
C ASN A 175 29.82 -31.40 -63.13
N PRO A 176 31.02 -31.87 -63.56
CA PRO A 176 31.24 -32.33 -64.94
C PRO A 176 30.48 -33.62 -65.30
N ASP A 177 29.99 -34.37 -64.31
CA ASP A 177 29.24 -35.63 -64.50
C ASP A 177 27.70 -35.44 -64.43
N ALA A 178 27.21 -34.20 -64.42
CA ALA A 178 25.78 -33.89 -64.34
C ALA A 178 25.01 -34.22 -65.63
N ASP A 179 23.72 -34.54 -65.49
CA ASP A 179 22.83 -34.83 -66.63
C ASP A 179 22.78 -33.64 -67.62
N PRO A 180 23.19 -33.84 -68.89
CA PRO A 180 23.25 -32.78 -69.89
C PRO A 180 21.92 -32.02 -70.09
N VAL A 181 20.78 -32.68 -69.88
CA VAL A 181 19.46 -32.06 -70.02
C VAL A 181 19.20 -31.05 -68.90
N GLN A 182 19.58 -31.39 -67.66
CA GLN A 182 19.42 -30.51 -66.49
C GLN A 182 20.35 -29.30 -66.56
N VAL A 183 21.58 -29.51 -67.03
CA VAL A 183 22.57 -28.45 -67.25
C VAL A 183 22.06 -27.46 -68.29
N ASN A 184 21.58 -27.92 -69.45
CA ASN A 184 21.03 -27.06 -70.50
C ASN A 184 19.78 -26.28 -70.05
N ASN A 185 18.87 -26.91 -69.30
CA ASN A 185 17.70 -26.22 -68.76
C ASN A 185 18.09 -25.10 -67.76
N THR A 186 19.10 -25.34 -66.93
CA THR A 186 19.61 -24.34 -65.98
C THR A 186 20.29 -23.17 -66.70
N ILE A 187 21.06 -23.45 -67.75
CA ILE A 187 21.70 -22.43 -68.61
C ILE A 187 20.64 -21.59 -69.33
N ASN A 188 19.66 -22.22 -69.98
CA ASN A 188 18.56 -21.51 -70.66
C ASN A 188 17.78 -20.60 -69.70
N GLY A 189 17.52 -21.09 -68.48
CA GLY A 189 16.88 -20.29 -67.43
C GLY A 189 17.73 -19.10 -67.00
N TYR A 190 19.05 -19.26 -66.89
CA TYR A 190 19.99 -18.18 -66.57
C TYR A 190 20.11 -17.16 -67.71
N GLU A 191 20.15 -17.61 -68.97
CA GLU A 191 20.18 -16.74 -70.14
C GLU A 191 18.89 -15.93 -70.27
N ALA A 192 17.72 -16.50 -69.97
CA ALA A 192 16.45 -15.78 -69.92
C ALA A 192 16.48 -14.64 -68.88
N ILE A 193 17.09 -14.86 -67.72
CA ILE A 193 17.30 -13.83 -66.70
C ILE A 193 18.25 -12.75 -67.20
N LYS A 194 19.37 -13.13 -67.84
CA LYS A 194 20.35 -12.20 -68.41
C LYS A 194 19.75 -11.33 -69.53
N ALA A 195 18.88 -11.89 -70.36
CA ALA A 195 18.19 -11.18 -71.41
C ALA A 195 17.13 -10.20 -70.87
N LYS A 196 16.50 -10.51 -69.73
CA LYS A 196 15.42 -9.71 -69.12
C LYS A 196 15.62 -9.53 -67.60
N PRO A 197 16.68 -8.84 -67.16
CA PRO A 197 17.09 -8.81 -65.75
C PRO A 197 16.10 -8.09 -64.82
N PHE A 198 15.26 -7.20 -65.37
CA PHE A 198 14.27 -6.43 -64.61
C PHE A 198 12.85 -7.04 -64.65
N GLN A 199 12.67 -8.26 -65.17
CA GLN A 199 11.38 -8.95 -65.20
C GLN A 199 11.35 -10.12 -64.19
N PRO A 200 10.85 -9.91 -62.95
CA PRO A 200 10.91 -10.93 -61.90
C PRO A 200 10.08 -12.19 -62.22
N HIS A 201 9.02 -12.06 -63.03
CA HIS A 201 8.22 -13.19 -63.48
C HIS A 201 8.98 -14.13 -64.43
N ALA A 202 9.96 -13.63 -65.20
CA ALA A 202 10.81 -14.46 -66.05
C ALA A 202 11.71 -15.36 -65.19
N VAL A 203 12.30 -14.79 -64.12
CA VAL A 203 13.08 -15.53 -63.11
C VAL A 203 12.21 -16.57 -62.39
N ALA A 204 10.98 -16.22 -62.05
CA ALA A 204 10.11 -17.10 -61.27
C ALA A 204 9.48 -18.24 -62.10
N ARG A 205 9.38 -18.08 -63.43
CA ARG A 205 8.95 -19.15 -64.36
C ARG A 205 10.03 -20.20 -64.58
N THR A 206 11.30 -19.81 -64.60
CA THR A 206 12.43 -20.74 -64.69
C THR A 206 12.77 -21.35 -63.32
N ARG A 207 12.62 -20.56 -62.25
CA ARG A 207 12.87 -20.98 -60.86
C ARG A 207 11.62 -20.82 -59.99
N HIS A 208 10.79 -21.85 -60.02
CA HIS A 208 9.48 -21.91 -59.36
C HIS A 208 9.50 -21.62 -57.85
N ILE A 209 10.60 -21.92 -57.14
CA ILE A 209 10.75 -21.58 -55.71
C ILE A 209 10.57 -20.08 -55.42
N SER A 210 10.81 -19.21 -56.41
CA SER A 210 10.63 -17.76 -56.25
C SER A 210 9.14 -17.39 -56.14
N TYR A 211 8.26 -18.10 -56.84
CA TYR A 211 6.81 -17.95 -56.67
C TYR A 211 6.34 -18.52 -55.34
N GLN A 212 6.91 -19.64 -54.89
CA GLN A 212 6.60 -20.21 -53.57
C GLN A 212 6.96 -19.23 -52.44
N TYR A 213 8.16 -18.65 -52.47
CA TYR A 213 8.54 -17.59 -51.52
C TYR A 213 7.59 -16.40 -51.57
N SER A 214 7.18 -15.96 -52.78
CA SER A 214 6.24 -14.87 -52.94
C SER A 214 4.89 -15.17 -52.26
N VAL A 215 4.34 -16.37 -52.44
CA VAL A 215 3.08 -16.80 -51.81
C VAL A 215 3.22 -16.81 -50.29
N VAL A 216 4.27 -17.42 -49.75
CA VAL A 216 4.49 -17.50 -48.30
C VAL A 216 4.68 -16.11 -47.71
N MET A 217 5.47 -15.24 -48.34
CA MET A 217 5.66 -13.86 -47.90
C MET A 217 4.34 -13.07 -47.93
N LYS A 218 3.49 -13.27 -48.95
CA LYS A 218 2.17 -12.62 -49.05
C LYS A 218 1.16 -13.17 -48.05
N TYR A 219 1.26 -14.45 -47.72
CA TYR A 219 0.48 -15.05 -46.65
C TYR A 219 0.89 -14.50 -45.27
N LEU A 220 2.20 -14.36 -45.02
CA LEU A 220 2.74 -13.71 -43.82
C LEU A 220 2.34 -12.24 -43.74
N ASP A 221 2.42 -11.49 -44.86
CA ASP A 221 1.90 -10.11 -44.95
C ASP A 221 0.44 -10.05 -44.48
N ASN A 222 -0.41 -10.99 -44.92
CA ASN A 222 -1.81 -11.05 -44.54
C ASN A 222 -2.01 -11.32 -43.03
N LEU A 223 -1.28 -12.29 -42.47
CA LEU A 223 -1.36 -12.61 -41.03
C LEU A 223 -0.88 -11.45 -40.16
N ILE A 224 0.23 -10.81 -40.54
CA ILE A 224 0.79 -9.68 -39.81
C ILE A 224 -0.12 -8.47 -39.94
N ALA A 225 -0.64 -8.16 -41.12
CA ALA A 225 -1.58 -7.05 -41.32
C ALA A 225 -2.90 -7.25 -40.56
N TRP A 226 -3.39 -8.49 -40.50
CA TRP A 226 -4.56 -8.84 -39.70
C TRP A 226 -4.27 -8.68 -38.21
N GLY A 227 -3.14 -9.22 -37.73
CA GLY A 227 -2.67 -9.02 -36.36
C GLY A 227 -2.48 -7.53 -36.03
N ASP A 228 -1.94 -6.72 -36.93
CA ASP A 228 -1.72 -5.28 -36.74
C ASP A 228 -3.06 -4.54 -36.64
N SER A 229 -4.05 -4.93 -37.45
CA SER A 229 -5.41 -4.38 -37.38
C SER A 229 -6.06 -4.65 -36.02
N LEU A 230 -6.00 -5.91 -35.55
CA LEU A 230 -6.54 -6.31 -34.25
C LEU A 230 -5.77 -5.69 -33.07
N PHE A 231 -4.45 -5.55 -33.21
CA PHE A 231 -3.61 -4.90 -32.20
C PHE A 231 -3.91 -3.40 -32.10
N ARG A 232 -4.25 -2.73 -33.21
CA ARG A 232 -4.69 -1.32 -33.22
C ARG A 232 -6.07 -1.09 -32.59
N GLN A 233 -6.92 -2.11 -32.51
CA GLN A 233 -8.21 -2.01 -31.81
C GLN A 233 -8.05 -1.88 -30.29
N ASP A 234 -6.89 -2.29 -29.76
CA ASP A 234 -6.46 -2.06 -28.37
C ASP A 234 -7.40 -2.63 -27.28
N THR A 235 -8.19 -3.66 -27.59
CA THR A 235 -9.03 -4.38 -26.60
C THR A 235 -8.34 -5.66 -26.13
N LEU A 236 -8.65 -6.12 -24.92
CA LEU A 236 -8.01 -7.31 -24.34
C LEU A 236 -8.23 -8.56 -25.22
N GLU A 237 -9.43 -8.71 -25.74
CA GLU A 237 -9.84 -9.78 -26.64
C GLU A 237 -9.10 -9.69 -27.98
N SER A 238 -9.07 -8.50 -28.61
CA SER A 238 -8.41 -8.31 -29.91
C SER A 238 -6.90 -8.46 -29.83
N ILE A 239 -6.26 -8.13 -28.69
CA ILE A 239 -4.82 -8.33 -28.48
C ILE A 239 -4.51 -9.82 -28.36
N ASN A 240 -5.35 -10.58 -27.66
CA ASN A 240 -5.18 -12.03 -27.57
C ASN A 240 -5.33 -12.69 -28.94
N GLU A 241 -6.30 -12.26 -29.74
CA GLU A 241 -6.47 -12.71 -31.12
C GLU A 241 -5.28 -12.32 -32.01
N ALA A 242 -4.81 -11.07 -31.93
CA ALA A 242 -3.61 -10.62 -32.64
C ALA A 242 -2.37 -11.44 -32.27
N THR A 243 -2.23 -11.79 -30.98
CA THR A 243 -1.14 -12.64 -30.48
C THR A 243 -1.14 -14.01 -31.14
N GLN A 244 -2.32 -14.64 -31.29
CA GLN A 244 -2.44 -15.92 -31.98
C GLN A 244 -1.99 -15.84 -33.44
N LEU A 245 -2.34 -14.76 -34.16
CA LEU A 245 -1.92 -14.54 -35.54
C LEU A 245 -0.40 -14.32 -35.67
N TYR A 246 0.21 -13.56 -34.75
CA TYR A 246 1.66 -13.39 -34.74
C TYR A 246 2.41 -14.66 -34.36
N VAL A 247 1.87 -15.46 -33.43
CA VAL A 247 2.43 -16.78 -33.08
C VAL A 247 2.32 -17.74 -34.26
N LEU A 248 1.20 -17.74 -35.00
CA LEU A 248 1.05 -18.51 -36.22
C LEU A 248 2.09 -18.09 -37.28
N ALA A 249 2.29 -16.79 -37.47
CA ALA A 249 3.32 -16.25 -38.36
C ALA A 249 4.73 -16.66 -37.90
N ALA A 250 5.01 -16.62 -36.60
CA ALA A 250 6.29 -17.07 -36.03
C ALA A 250 6.53 -18.58 -36.23
N ASN A 251 5.50 -19.41 -36.06
CA ASN A 251 5.58 -20.85 -36.28
C ASN A 251 5.84 -21.20 -37.76
N LEU A 252 5.22 -20.45 -38.68
CA LEU A 252 5.46 -20.63 -40.12
C LEU A 252 6.87 -20.19 -40.53
N LEU A 253 7.39 -19.12 -39.93
CA LEU A 253 8.76 -18.65 -40.14
C LEU A 253 9.82 -19.59 -39.52
N GLY A 254 9.50 -20.24 -38.41
CA GLY A 254 10.45 -21.07 -37.67
C GLY A 254 11.55 -20.26 -36.96
N PRO A 255 12.57 -20.92 -36.39
CA PRO A 255 13.68 -20.23 -35.74
C PRO A 255 14.41 -19.33 -36.73
N ARG A 256 14.80 -18.12 -36.28
CA ARG A 256 15.56 -17.20 -37.12
C ARG A 256 16.84 -17.88 -37.64
N PRO A 257 17.13 -17.83 -38.95
CA PRO A 257 18.33 -18.46 -39.49
C PRO A 257 19.59 -17.85 -38.86
N GLN A 258 20.50 -18.72 -38.42
CA GLN A 258 21.75 -18.29 -37.80
C GLN A 258 22.77 -17.93 -38.89
N ARG A 259 23.50 -16.84 -38.69
CA ARG A 259 24.59 -16.47 -39.59
C ARG A 259 25.73 -17.47 -39.44
N VAL A 260 26.02 -18.22 -40.50
CA VAL A 260 27.21 -19.08 -40.55
C VAL A 260 28.44 -18.17 -40.52
N PRO A 261 29.35 -18.31 -39.53
CA PRO A 261 30.58 -17.51 -39.50
C PRO A 261 31.42 -17.81 -40.75
N PRO A 262 32.10 -16.81 -41.33
CA PRO A 262 32.92 -17.01 -42.52
C PRO A 262 33.98 -18.08 -42.24
N ARG A 263 34.03 -19.11 -43.08
CA ARG A 263 34.99 -20.23 -42.97
C ARG A 263 36.37 -19.75 -43.45
N GLY A 264 37.09 -19.06 -42.55
CA GLY A 264 38.41 -18.49 -42.84
C GLY A 264 38.38 -17.22 -43.68
N GLY A 265 39.50 -16.48 -43.68
CA GLY A 265 39.67 -15.30 -44.54
C GLY A 265 40.22 -15.71 -45.90
N ALA A 266 39.39 -15.72 -46.93
CA ALA A 266 39.90 -15.78 -48.30
C ALA A 266 40.71 -14.51 -48.58
N SER A 267 41.87 -14.64 -49.22
CA SER A 267 42.65 -13.46 -49.61
C SER A 267 41.83 -12.59 -50.58
N PRO A 268 41.79 -11.26 -50.41
CA PRO A 268 41.13 -10.38 -51.36
C PRO A 268 41.76 -10.53 -52.75
N GLN A 269 40.97 -10.99 -53.72
CA GLN A 269 41.37 -11.14 -55.11
C GLN A 269 40.79 -10.00 -55.92
N THR A 270 41.58 -9.46 -56.85
CA THR A 270 41.08 -8.46 -57.80
C THR A 270 40.40 -9.18 -58.97
N PHE A 271 39.40 -8.53 -59.58
CA PHE A 271 38.69 -9.06 -60.74
C PHE A 271 39.65 -9.49 -61.88
N ALA A 272 40.70 -8.70 -62.12
CA ALA A 272 41.71 -9.00 -63.13
C ALA A 272 42.49 -10.30 -62.84
N ARG A 273 42.75 -10.64 -61.57
CA ARG A 273 43.40 -11.90 -61.18
C ARG A 273 42.46 -13.08 -61.37
N LEU A 274 41.22 -12.99 -60.90
CA LEU A 274 40.21 -14.05 -61.06
C LEU A 274 39.92 -14.38 -62.52
N LYS A 275 39.89 -13.36 -63.39
CA LYS A 275 39.70 -13.50 -64.84
C LYS A 275 40.92 -14.10 -65.54
N LYS A 276 42.14 -13.74 -65.12
CA LYS A 276 43.39 -14.22 -65.73
C LYS A 276 43.66 -15.69 -65.42
N ASP A 277 43.30 -16.14 -64.21
CA ASP A 277 43.49 -17.53 -63.77
C ASP A 277 42.42 -18.49 -64.33
N GLY A 278 41.49 -18.02 -65.17
CA GLY A 278 40.44 -18.84 -65.77
C GLY A 278 39.43 -19.42 -64.76
N ARG A 279 39.40 -18.87 -63.54
CA ARG A 279 38.60 -19.39 -62.42
C ARG A 279 37.18 -18.83 -62.38
N LEU A 280 36.84 -17.89 -63.26
CA LEU A 280 35.48 -17.35 -63.39
C LEU A 280 34.63 -18.26 -64.30
N ASP A 281 33.50 -18.74 -63.78
CA ASP A 281 32.52 -19.50 -64.55
C ASP A 281 31.64 -18.59 -65.43
N SER A 282 30.76 -19.20 -66.23
CA SER A 282 29.80 -18.49 -67.10
C SER A 282 28.83 -17.56 -66.35
N THR A 283 28.71 -17.74 -65.04
CA THR A 283 27.88 -16.93 -64.14
C THR A 283 28.66 -15.81 -63.43
N GLY A 284 29.97 -15.71 -63.68
CA GLY A 284 30.86 -14.71 -63.09
C GLY A 284 31.31 -15.04 -61.65
N ASN A 285 31.19 -16.29 -61.23
CA ASN A 285 31.59 -16.76 -59.90
C ASN A 285 32.94 -17.50 -59.96
N ALA A 286 33.64 -17.61 -58.84
CA ALA A 286 34.93 -18.31 -58.77
C ALA A 286 34.94 -19.38 -57.68
N LEU A 287 35.51 -20.55 -57.96
CA LEU A 287 35.75 -21.59 -56.96
C LEU A 287 37.15 -21.45 -56.38
N VAL A 288 37.27 -21.50 -55.05
CA VAL A 288 38.54 -21.54 -54.34
C VAL A 288 38.70 -22.89 -53.66
N ASP A 289 39.85 -23.52 -53.92
CA ASP A 289 40.29 -24.74 -53.24
C ASP A 289 40.62 -24.41 -51.78
N LEU A 290 40.08 -25.19 -50.84
CA LEU A 290 40.40 -25.07 -49.42
C LEU A 290 41.79 -25.66 -49.14
N GLU A 291 42.84 -24.88 -49.33
CA GLU A 291 44.21 -25.31 -48.98
C GLU A 291 44.43 -25.33 -47.45
N GLY A 292 44.69 -26.51 -46.88
CA GLY A 292 45.52 -26.67 -45.68
C GLY A 292 44.91 -26.45 -44.28
N LYS A 293 43.59 -26.49 -44.07
CA LYS A 293 43.00 -26.52 -42.71
C LYS A 293 41.76 -27.42 -42.63
N PHE A 294 41.98 -28.73 -42.53
CA PHE A 294 41.03 -29.67 -41.92
C PHE A 294 41.73 -30.28 -40.68
N PRO A 295 41.06 -30.36 -39.52
CA PRO A 295 40.00 -31.35 -39.37
C PRO A 295 38.83 -30.85 -38.50
N PHE A 296 37.66 -30.64 -39.08
CA PHE A 296 36.43 -30.95 -38.35
C PHE A 296 35.44 -31.57 -39.33
N ASN A 297 35.18 -32.86 -39.11
CA ASN A 297 34.01 -33.55 -39.61
C ASN A 297 32.77 -32.76 -39.20
N LEU A 298 32.18 -32.05 -40.14
CA LEU A 298 30.81 -31.57 -40.06
C LEU A 298 30.17 -31.98 -41.37
N GLY A 299 29.68 -33.22 -41.41
CA GLY A 299 28.56 -33.52 -42.29
C GLY A 299 27.49 -32.45 -42.05
N LEU A 300 26.97 -31.88 -43.13
CA LEU A 300 25.77 -31.05 -43.05
C LEU A 300 24.74 -31.83 -42.21
N PRO A 301 24.12 -31.25 -41.16
CA PRO A 301 22.99 -31.92 -40.54
C PRO A 301 21.87 -31.98 -41.58
N ARG A 302 21.72 -33.12 -42.25
CA ARG A 302 20.43 -33.49 -42.85
C ARG A 302 19.46 -33.66 -41.69
N THR A 303 18.53 -32.72 -41.56
CA THR A 303 17.33 -32.88 -40.74
C THR A 303 16.39 -33.90 -41.40
N GLN A 304 16.75 -35.19 -41.39
CA GLN A 304 15.84 -36.31 -41.58
C GLN A 304 16.31 -37.48 -40.71
N GLU A 305 15.53 -37.79 -39.67
CA GLU A 305 15.68 -39.00 -38.87
C GLU A 305 15.33 -40.23 -39.72
N THR A 306 16.34 -40.83 -40.36
CA THR A 306 16.31 -42.26 -40.72
C THR A 306 17.76 -42.78 -40.79
N PRO A 307 18.09 -43.91 -40.14
CA PRO A 307 19.42 -44.47 -40.15
C PRO A 307 19.61 -45.35 -41.39
N SER A 308 20.51 -44.97 -42.29
CA SER A 308 21.10 -45.92 -43.25
C SER A 308 22.58 -45.65 -43.41
N GLU A 309 23.35 -46.70 -43.14
CA GLU A 309 24.80 -46.79 -43.16
C GLU A 309 25.40 -46.48 -44.53
N THR A 310 26.33 -45.53 -44.59
CA THR A 310 27.62 -45.59 -45.30
C THR A 310 28.30 -44.23 -45.21
N THR A 311 29.08 -44.03 -44.16
CA THR A 311 30.05 -42.94 -44.05
C THR A 311 31.23 -43.25 -44.98
N ALA A 312 31.16 -42.78 -46.23
CA ALA A 312 32.34 -42.67 -47.08
C ALA A 312 33.03 -41.33 -46.76
N SER A 313 34.07 -41.39 -45.92
CA SER A 313 35.00 -40.29 -45.67
C SER A 313 35.72 -39.93 -46.98
N LEU A 314 35.28 -38.88 -47.67
CA LEU A 314 35.95 -38.38 -48.87
C LEU A 314 37.16 -37.52 -48.47
N PHE A 315 38.37 -38.08 -48.53
CA PHE A 315 39.59 -37.28 -48.56
C PHE A 315 39.73 -36.65 -49.95
N GLY A 316 39.10 -35.49 -50.13
CA GLY A 316 39.21 -34.68 -51.34
C GLY A 316 39.35 -33.20 -50.99
N ILE A 317 40.10 -32.45 -51.80
CA ILE A 317 40.23 -30.99 -51.68
C ILE A 317 38.83 -30.39 -51.83
N GLY A 318 38.26 -29.86 -50.75
CA GLY A 318 36.96 -29.20 -50.79
C GLY A 318 37.05 -27.88 -51.56
N ARG A 319 36.19 -27.68 -52.56
CA ARG A 319 36.02 -26.41 -53.29
C ARG A 319 34.83 -25.65 -52.73
N THR A 320 34.98 -24.34 -52.52
CA THR A 320 33.88 -23.46 -52.07
C THR A 320 33.75 -22.24 -52.98
N LEU A 321 32.55 -21.67 -53.07
CA LEU A 321 32.31 -20.43 -53.81
C LEU A 321 33.06 -19.27 -53.16
N TYR A 322 33.77 -18.49 -53.97
CA TYR A 322 34.50 -17.31 -53.52
C TYR A 322 33.55 -16.21 -53.01
N PHE A 323 32.42 -16.01 -53.71
CA PHE A 323 31.34 -15.13 -53.27
C PHE A 323 30.23 -15.96 -52.61
N CYS A 324 29.88 -15.60 -51.37
CA CYS A 324 28.74 -16.19 -50.67
C CYS A 324 27.41 -15.72 -51.28
N ILE A 325 26.38 -16.56 -51.22
CA ILE A 325 25.01 -16.16 -51.63
C ILE A 325 24.47 -15.15 -50.60
N PRO A 326 24.03 -13.95 -51.02
CA PRO A 326 23.47 -12.98 -50.11
C PRO A 326 22.14 -13.47 -49.52
N HIS A 327 21.84 -13.05 -48.29
CA HIS A 327 20.57 -13.36 -47.64
C HIS A 327 19.45 -12.47 -48.20
N ASN A 328 18.21 -12.93 -48.04
CA ASN A 328 17.04 -12.14 -48.40
C ASN A 328 16.62 -11.26 -47.21
N ASP A 329 17.05 -9.99 -47.23
CA ASP A 329 16.74 -9.00 -46.18
C ASP A 329 15.23 -8.85 -45.92
N LYS A 330 14.42 -8.92 -46.98
CA LYS A 330 12.97 -8.79 -46.88
C LYS A 330 12.32 -9.99 -46.18
N LEU A 331 12.90 -11.19 -46.33
CA LEU A 331 12.42 -12.34 -45.59
C LEU A 331 12.81 -12.19 -44.11
N LEU A 332 14.05 -11.76 -43.82
CA LEU A 332 14.54 -11.55 -42.45
C LEU A 332 13.73 -10.51 -41.67
N SER A 333 13.27 -9.44 -42.34
CA SER A 333 12.48 -8.39 -41.70
C SER A 333 11.13 -8.87 -41.14
N TYR A 334 10.59 -10.01 -41.61
CA TYR A 334 9.40 -10.61 -41.01
C TYR A 334 9.66 -11.14 -39.60
N TRP A 335 10.81 -11.78 -39.36
CA TRP A 335 11.20 -12.19 -38.00
C TRP A 335 11.34 -10.97 -37.08
N ASP A 336 11.94 -9.89 -37.59
CA ASP A 336 12.09 -8.64 -36.83
C ASP A 336 10.72 -8.02 -36.51
N THR A 337 9.81 -7.97 -37.49
CA THR A 337 8.47 -7.41 -37.32
C THR A 337 7.63 -8.22 -36.34
N VAL A 338 7.56 -9.54 -36.53
CA VAL A 338 6.78 -10.43 -35.64
C VAL A 338 7.37 -10.42 -34.23
N SER A 339 8.70 -10.43 -34.09
CA SER A 339 9.36 -10.31 -32.79
C SER A 339 9.06 -8.97 -32.11
N ASP A 340 9.08 -7.86 -32.85
CA ASP A 340 8.72 -6.53 -32.34
C ASP A 340 7.25 -6.49 -31.86
N ARG A 341 6.31 -7.01 -32.64
CA ARG A 341 4.88 -7.04 -32.25
C ARG A 341 4.65 -7.89 -31.01
N LEU A 342 5.22 -9.10 -30.97
CA LEU A 342 5.13 -9.96 -29.80
C LEU A 342 5.81 -9.34 -28.57
N PHE A 343 6.95 -8.65 -28.76
CA PHE A 343 7.62 -7.93 -27.69
C PHE A 343 6.74 -6.82 -27.12
N LYS A 344 6.14 -5.97 -27.98
CA LYS A 344 5.25 -4.88 -27.56
C LYS A 344 4.05 -5.39 -26.77
N ILE A 345 3.40 -6.46 -27.25
CA ILE A 345 2.29 -7.09 -26.53
C ILE A 345 2.74 -7.61 -25.16
N ARG A 346 3.88 -8.32 -25.09
CA ARG A 346 4.41 -8.88 -23.83
C ARG A 346 4.82 -7.81 -22.81
N HIS A 347 5.15 -6.60 -23.26
CA HIS A 347 5.58 -5.48 -22.41
C HIS A 347 4.50 -4.40 -22.24
N CYS A 348 3.24 -4.73 -22.51
CA CYS A 348 2.10 -3.83 -22.33
C CYS A 348 2.24 -2.50 -23.12
N MET A 349 2.78 -2.55 -24.33
CA MET A 349 2.88 -1.41 -25.24
C MET A 349 1.82 -1.48 -26.34
N ASN A 350 1.39 -0.33 -26.85
CA ASN A 350 0.62 -0.27 -28.09
C ASN A 350 1.53 -0.44 -29.33
N ILE A 351 0.95 -0.49 -30.53
CA ILE A 351 1.71 -0.73 -31.77
C ILE A 351 2.81 0.31 -32.05
N SER A 352 2.62 1.55 -31.58
CA SER A 352 3.57 2.67 -31.69
C SER A 352 4.70 2.61 -30.65
N GLY A 353 4.66 1.66 -29.71
CA GLY A 353 5.66 1.51 -28.65
C GLY A 353 5.39 2.38 -27.42
N ILE A 354 4.21 2.98 -27.30
CA ILE A 354 3.82 3.73 -26.10
C ILE A 354 3.35 2.72 -25.05
N VAL A 355 3.97 2.75 -23.88
CA VAL A 355 3.60 1.89 -22.74
C VAL A 355 2.22 2.28 -22.24
N ARG A 356 1.34 1.30 -22.00
CA ARG A 356 0.06 1.52 -21.33
C ARG A 356 0.30 1.86 -19.86
N GLN A 357 0.23 3.15 -19.53
CA GLN A 357 0.22 3.61 -18.16
C GLN A 357 -1.23 3.60 -17.64
N LEU A 358 -1.58 2.57 -16.86
CA LEU A 358 -2.71 2.70 -15.94
C LEU A 358 -2.28 3.68 -14.84
N ALA A 359 -3.14 4.62 -14.44
CA ALA A 359 -2.81 5.59 -13.40
C ALA A 359 -2.42 4.84 -12.11
N LEU A 360 -1.16 4.97 -11.69
CA LEU A 360 -0.59 4.15 -10.62
C LEU A 360 -0.92 4.69 -9.22
N PHE A 361 -1.24 5.99 -9.06
CA PHE A 361 -1.59 6.63 -7.77
C PHE A 361 -2.48 7.90 -7.94
N ASP A 362 -3.32 8.21 -6.93
CA ASP A 362 -3.94 9.52 -6.68
C ASP A 362 -2.87 10.57 -6.25
N PRO A 363 -3.12 11.89 -6.40
CA PRO A 363 -2.16 12.95 -6.04
C PRO A 363 -1.76 12.92 -4.55
N PRO A 364 -0.55 13.43 -4.21
CA PRO A 364 0.12 13.15 -2.94
C PRO A 364 -0.64 13.63 -1.69
N LEU A 365 -0.62 12.80 -0.66
CA LEU A 365 -1.11 13.07 0.69
C LEU A 365 -0.24 14.11 1.43
N ASP A 366 -0.92 14.99 2.17
CA ASP A 366 -0.41 16.12 2.95
C ASP A 366 0.42 15.67 4.19
N PRO A 367 1.70 16.09 4.32
CA PRO A 367 2.58 15.75 5.46
C PRO A 367 2.25 16.52 6.76
N GLY A 368 1.24 17.40 6.78
CA GLY A 368 0.89 18.29 7.90
C GLY A 368 0.38 17.63 9.20
N MET A 369 0.16 16.31 9.24
CA MET A 369 -0.36 15.64 10.45
C MET A 369 0.70 15.18 11.46
N LEU A 370 1.96 15.02 11.07
CA LEU A 370 3.01 14.48 11.97
C LEU A 370 3.55 15.53 12.97
N VAL A 371 3.36 16.81 12.68
CA VAL A 371 3.88 17.92 13.51
C VAL A 371 2.97 18.24 14.71
N LYS A 372 1.68 17.87 14.67
CA LYS A 372 0.71 18.17 15.74
C LYS A 372 0.79 17.23 16.95
N ALA A 373 1.38 16.04 16.81
CA ALA A 373 1.41 15.03 17.88
C ALA A 373 2.63 15.14 18.82
N ALA A 374 3.71 15.82 18.40
CA ALA A 374 4.93 15.94 19.20
C ALA A 374 4.87 17.05 20.28
N ALA A 375 3.82 17.89 20.29
CA ALA A 375 3.73 19.10 21.13
C ALA A 375 3.04 18.92 22.50
N ALA A 376 2.62 17.70 22.88
CA ALA A 376 1.77 17.45 24.06
C ALA A 376 2.53 16.94 25.33
N GLY A 377 3.77 17.38 25.53
CA GLY A 377 4.67 16.89 26.58
C GLY A 377 4.06 16.80 27.99
N LEU A 378 4.18 15.62 28.62
CA LEU A 378 3.79 15.35 30.01
C LEU A 378 4.87 14.50 30.70
N ASP A 379 5.29 14.95 31.89
CA ASP A 379 6.32 14.33 32.73
C ASP A 379 5.66 13.60 33.94
N VAL A 380 6.01 12.32 34.10
CA VAL A 380 5.40 11.34 35.01
C VAL A 380 6.10 11.30 36.37
N SER A 381 7.21 12.03 36.54
CA SER A 381 8.07 11.96 37.74
C SER A 381 7.47 12.59 39.01
N ALA A 382 6.45 13.45 38.89
CA ALA A 382 5.85 14.13 40.03
C ALA A 382 5.02 13.17 40.93
N MET A 383 4.44 12.09 40.39
CA MET A 383 3.41 11.29 41.08
C MET A 383 3.84 10.51 42.34
N VAL A 384 5.14 10.42 42.63
CA VAL A 384 5.65 9.45 43.64
C VAL A 384 5.97 10.09 44.99
N SER A 385 6.06 11.42 45.10
CA SER A 385 6.56 12.10 46.31
C SER A 385 5.50 12.44 47.37
N GLY A 386 4.20 12.32 47.07
CA GLY A 386 3.11 12.78 47.96
C GLY A 386 2.45 11.75 48.89
N LEU A 387 2.81 10.46 48.81
CA LEU A 387 2.03 9.38 49.45
C LEU A 387 2.39 9.08 50.92
N ASN A 388 3.56 9.49 51.42
CA ASN A 388 4.04 9.16 52.77
C ASN A 388 4.43 10.41 53.57
N GLN A 389 3.46 11.27 53.88
CA GLN A 389 3.70 12.32 54.88
C GLN A 389 3.58 11.77 56.30
N PRO A 390 4.39 12.25 57.27
CA PRO A 390 4.26 11.86 58.67
C PRO A 390 3.18 12.69 59.37
N THR A 391 2.44 12.05 60.29
CA THR A 391 1.44 12.74 61.10
C THR A 391 2.10 13.71 62.08
N SER A 392 1.47 14.86 62.29
CA SER A 392 1.98 15.90 63.19
C SER A 392 1.78 15.56 64.66
N GLN A 393 2.70 16.04 65.51
CA GLN A 393 2.56 16.03 66.98
C GLN A 393 1.62 17.13 67.51
N VAL A 394 1.30 18.11 66.65
CA VAL A 394 0.39 19.22 66.93
C VAL A 394 -0.94 18.98 66.24
N ARG A 395 -2.03 19.47 66.85
CA ARG A 395 -3.40 19.32 66.34
C ARG A 395 -3.62 19.93 64.95
N ALA A 396 -4.58 19.38 64.21
CA ALA A 396 -4.88 19.75 62.83
C ALA A 396 -5.22 21.24 62.58
N PRO A 397 -6.00 21.96 63.41
CA PRO A 397 -6.45 23.33 63.11
C PRO A 397 -5.33 24.34 62.82
N LEU A 398 -4.22 24.27 63.56
CA LEU A 398 -3.07 25.16 63.35
C LEU A 398 -2.41 24.94 61.98
N LEU A 399 -2.32 23.69 61.53
CA LEU A 399 -1.71 23.35 60.25
C LEU A 399 -2.59 23.80 59.07
N ILE A 400 -3.91 23.69 59.21
CA ILE A 400 -4.87 24.16 58.20
C ILE A 400 -4.68 25.66 57.95
N GLN A 401 -4.57 26.46 59.01
CA GLN A 401 -4.36 27.91 58.90
C GLN A 401 -3.07 28.25 58.13
N LYS A 402 -1.96 27.57 58.44
CA LYS A 402 -0.67 27.84 57.78
C LYS A 402 -0.64 27.43 56.31
N ALA A 403 -1.33 26.35 55.95
CA ALA A 403 -1.47 25.95 54.55
C ALA A 403 -2.24 27.00 53.72
N ILE A 404 -3.26 27.64 54.31
CA ILE A 404 -4.06 28.69 53.64
C ILE A 404 -3.22 29.93 53.32
N GLU A 405 -2.36 30.37 54.25
CA GLU A 405 -1.46 31.52 54.06
C GLU A 405 -0.51 31.29 52.88
N LEU A 406 0.16 30.14 52.84
CA LEU A 406 1.10 29.78 51.76
C LEU A 406 0.40 29.69 50.39
N CYS A 407 -0.83 29.19 50.37
CA CYS A 407 -1.61 29.06 49.16
C CYS A 407 -2.01 30.42 48.55
N ALA A 408 -2.10 31.50 49.34
CA ALA A 408 -2.41 32.84 48.83
C ALA A 408 -1.26 33.42 47.98
N GLU A 409 0.00 33.18 48.37
CA GLU A 409 1.18 33.61 47.61
C GLU A 409 1.28 32.91 46.26
N VAL A 410 0.95 31.63 46.21
CA VAL A 410 0.88 30.84 44.98
C VAL A 410 -0.07 31.50 43.97
N ARG A 411 -1.26 31.94 44.39
CA ARG A 411 -2.23 32.61 43.51
C ARG A 411 -1.69 33.92 42.92
N GLY A 412 -0.99 34.72 43.72
CA GLY A 412 -0.36 35.97 43.27
C GLY A 412 0.67 35.72 42.15
N LEU A 413 1.58 34.77 42.36
CA LEU A 413 2.59 34.39 41.37
C LEU A 413 1.99 33.80 40.09
N GLY A 414 0.90 33.04 40.20
CA GLY A 414 0.17 32.51 39.04
C GLY A 414 -0.35 33.61 38.10
N SER A 415 -0.90 34.70 38.65
CA SER A 415 -1.39 35.83 37.86
C SER A 415 -0.27 36.60 37.14
N ALA A 416 0.87 36.79 37.80
CA ALA A 416 2.03 37.45 37.23
C ALA A 416 2.64 36.62 36.09
N LEU A 417 2.69 35.30 36.26
CA LEU A 417 3.18 34.37 35.25
C LEU A 417 2.30 34.40 34.00
N LEU A 418 0.98 34.39 34.16
CA LEU A 418 0.04 34.50 33.04
C LEU A 418 0.28 35.77 32.23
N SER A 419 0.43 36.93 32.90
CA SER A 419 0.65 38.20 32.20
C SER A 419 1.98 38.23 31.42
N ALA A 420 3.03 37.63 31.98
CA ALA A 420 4.33 37.53 31.30
C ALA A 420 4.24 36.64 30.05
N ILE A 421 3.51 35.52 30.14
CA ILE A 421 3.27 34.61 29.01
C ILE A 421 2.51 35.32 27.90
N GLU A 422 1.37 35.96 28.20
CA GLU A 422 0.53 36.63 27.19
C GLU A 422 1.30 37.70 26.41
N LYS A 423 2.11 38.51 27.10
CA LYS A 423 2.92 39.55 26.47
C LYS A 423 4.08 38.97 25.66
N GLY A 424 4.75 37.94 26.17
CA GLY A 424 5.81 37.24 25.45
C GLY A 424 5.30 36.59 24.15
N ASP A 425 4.16 35.89 24.21
CA ASP A 425 3.54 35.27 23.04
C ASP A 425 3.04 36.31 22.02
N GLY A 426 2.53 37.46 22.49
CA GLY A 426 2.13 38.57 21.61
C GLY A 426 3.31 39.16 20.82
N GLU A 427 4.48 39.30 21.46
CA GLU A 427 5.70 39.78 20.82
C GLU A 427 6.27 38.75 19.85
N ARG A 428 6.33 37.49 20.27
CA ARG A 428 6.74 36.38 19.40
C ARG A 428 5.85 36.25 18.16
N LEU A 429 4.54 36.40 18.31
CA LEU A 429 3.60 36.37 17.19
C LEU A 429 3.84 37.55 16.23
N SER A 430 4.16 38.73 16.74
CA SER A 430 4.46 39.91 15.93
C SER A 430 5.73 39.71 15.11
N LEU A 431 6.80 39.17 15.72
CA LEU A 431 8.02 38.78 15.02
C LEU A 431 7.77 37.70 13.96
N LEU A 432 6.99 36.66 14.30
CA LEU A 432 6.66 35.59 13.37
C LEU A 432 5.86 36.10 12.16
N ARG A 433 4.86 36.97 12.40
CA ARG A 433 4.09 37.61 11.32
C ARG A 433 5.00 38.42 10.41
N GLN A 434 5.91 39.21 10.97
CA GLN A 434 6.84 40.01 10.18
C GLN A 434 7.79 39.12 9.35
N SER A 435 8.32 38.05 9.93
CA SER A 435 9.15 37.07 9.22
C SER A 435 8.38 36.38 8.08
N HIS A 436 7.14 35.98 8.32
CA HIS A 436 6.28 35.41 7.27
C HIS A 436 5.97 36.43 6.17
N GLU A 437 5.73 37.69 6.52
CA GLU A 437 5.47 38.75 5.54
C GLU A 437 6.68 38.95 4.62
N ILE A 438 7.91 38.99 5.17
CA ILE A 438 9.15 39.06 4.38
C ILE A 438 9.26 37.85 3.44
N ASN A 439 9.04 36.64 3.95
CA ASN A 439 9.12 35.42 3.12
C ASN A 439 8.06 35.41 2.01
N ILE A 440 6.83 35.84 2.31
CA ILE A 440 5.76 35.97 1.31
C ILE A 440 6.13 37.01 0.26
N GLN A 441 6.66 38.16 0.66
CA GLN A 441 7.10 39.20 -0.27
C GLN A 441 8.28 38.72 -1.14
N GLN A 442 9.21 37.92 -0.62
CA GLN A 442 10.27 37.29 -1.40
C GLN A 442 9.72 36.29 -2.42
N MET A 443 8.77 35.43 -2.04
CA MET A 443 8.10 34.54 -2.99
C MET A 443 7.32 35.33 -4.05
N GLN A 444 6.67 36.43 -3.67
CA GLN A 444 6.00 37.33 -4.61
C GLN A 444 7.02 38.00 -5.55
N GLN A 445 8.21 38.37 -5.07
CA GLN A 445 9.28 38.91 -5.91
C GLN A 445 9.66 37.92 -7.01
N ASP A 446 9.83 36.64 -6.69
CA ASP A 446 10.12 35.61 -7.69
C ASP A 446 8.99 35.47 -8.71
N VAL A 447 7.73 35.51 -8.26
CA VAL A 447 6.57 35.51 -9.15
C VAL A 447 6.57 36.75 -10.06
N ARG A 448 6.85 37.95 -9.53
CA ARG A 448 6.93 39.18 -10.33
C ARG A 448 8.09 39.14 -11.32
N PHE A 449 9.22 38.57 -10.95
CA PHE A 449 10.34 38.34 -11.85
C PHE A 449 9.96 37.40 -13.00
N LEU A 450 9.30 36.28 -12.70
CA LEU A 450 8.81 35.34 -13.71
C LEU A 450 7.73 35.96 -14.61
N GLN A 451 6.84 36.79 -14.07
CA GLN A 451 5.86 37.54 -14.87
C GLN A 451 6.53 38.50 -15.84
N TRP A 452 7.58 39.20 -15.40
CA TRP A 452 8.39 40.04 -16.29
C TRP A 452 9.07 39.21 -17.38
N LYS A 453 9.67 38.05 -17.04
CA LYS A 453 10.25 37.14 -18.03
C LYS A 453 9.23 36.58 -19.01
N GLN A 454 8.03 36.25 -18.54
CA GLN A 454 6.92 35.84 -19.39
C GLN A 454 6.49 36.95 -20.35
N ALA A 455 6.45 38.21 -19.91
CA ALA A 455 6.16 39.34 -20.79
C ALA A 455 7.25 39.54 -21.87
N GLN A 456 8.52 39.28 -21.54
CA GLN A 456 9.62 39.26 -22.51
C GLN A 456 9.41 38.17 -23.57
N GLU A 457 9.16 36.94 -23.15
CA GLU A 457 8.90 35.80 -24.04
C GLU A 457 7.63 36.00 -24.90
N SER A 458 6.60 36.64 -24.35
CA SER A 458 5.41 37.03 -25.10
C SER A 458 5.76 37.98 -26.25
N THR A 459 6.63 38.95 -26.00
CA THR A 459 7.13 39.88 -27.03
C THR A 459 7.93 39.13 -28.10
N GLU A 460 8.76 38.17 -27.72
CA GLU A 460 9.50 37.33 -28.67
C GLU A 460 8.58 36.40 -29.49
N SER A 461 7.54 35.84 -28.88
CA SER A 461 6.51 35.06 -29.56
C SER A 461 5.77 35.87 -30.63
N LEU A 462 5.48 37.15 -30.34
CA LEU A 462 4.90 38.06 -31.33
C LEU A 462 5.83 38.30 -32.52
N LEU A 463 7.14 38.38 -32.31
CA LEU A 463 8.11 38.47 -33.42
C LEU A 463 8.11 37.21 -34.30
N ARG A 464 8.03 36.01 -33.70
CA ARG A 464 7.91 34.75 -34.45
C ARG A 464 6.60 34.65 -35.23
N SER A 465 5.50 35.10 -34.61
CA SER A 465 4.18 35.17 -35.26
C SER A 465 4.20 36.14 -36.44
N ARG A 466 4.84 37.31 -36.27
CA ARG A 466 5.11 38.27 -37.35
C ARG A 466 5.91 37.64 -38.48
N ALA A 467 6.94 36.86 -38.20
CA ALA A 467 7.72 36.19 -39.24
C ALA A 467 6.84 35.22 -40.07
N SER A 468 5.93 34.48 -39.45
CA SER A 468 4.97 33.63 -40.19
C SER A 468 4.01 34.45 -41.06
N ALA A 469 3.48 35.57 -40.55
CA ALA A 469 2.63 36.48 -41.33
C ALA A 469 3.40 37.11 -42.50
N LEU A 470 4.69 37.44 -42.30
CA LEU A 470 5.59 37.96 -43.32
C LEU A 470 5.82 36.94 -44.44
N GLU A 471 6.05 35.68 -44.09
CA GLU A 471 6.20 34.60 -45.07
C GLU A 471 4.91 34.43 -45.89
N ARG A 472 3.73 34.46 -45.26
CA ARG A 472 2.45 34.42 -45.98
C ARG A 472 2.31 35.60 -46.95
N TYR A 473 2.59 36.82 -46.48
CA TYR A 473 2.53 38.02 -47.30
C TYR A 473 3.46 37.90 -48.53
N THR A 474 4.70 37.49 -48.30
CA THR A 474 5.71 37.30 -49.35
C THR A 474 5.33 36.20 -50.33
N TYR A 475 4.76 35.10 -49.83
CA TYR A 475 4.28 33.98 -50.66
C TYR A 475 3.16 34.40 -51.62
N TYR A 476 2.13 35.09 -51.12
CA TYR A 476 1.02 35.53 -51.98
C TYR A 476 1.42 36.63 -52.96
N LEU A 477 2.32 37.54 -52.57
CA LEU A 477 2.90 38.48 -53.53
C LEU A 477 3.68 37.75 -54.64
N ARG A 478 4.45 36.72 -54.29
CA ARG A 478 5.17 35.91 -55.28
C ARG A 478 4.23 35.21 -56.25
N LEU A 479 3.10 34.67 -55.78
CA LEU A 479 2.06 34.09 -56.67
C LEU A 479 1.47 35.13 -57.62
N LEU A 480 1.38 36.39 -57.21
CA LEU A 480 0.95 37.50 -58.06
C LEU A 480 2.05 38.03 -58.98
N GLY A 481 3.30 37.57 -58.84
CA GLY A 481 4.46 38.05 -59.59
C GLY A 481 5.05 39.37 -59.05
N LEU A 482 4.76 39.72 -57.80
CA LEU A 482 5.23 40.91 -57.10
C LEU A 482 6.27 40.56 -56.03
N THR A 483 7.10 41.53 -55.65
CA THR A 483 8.07 41.41 -54.54
C THR A 483 7.76 42.44 -53.45
N PRO A 484 7.90 42.08 -52.15
CA PRO A 484 7.67 43.02 -51.06
C PRO A 484 8.72 44.14 -51.02
N ASP A 485 8.31 45.34 -50.62
CA ASP A 485 9.22 46.45 -50.32
C ASP A 485 9.87 46.26 -48.95
N GLN A 486 11.18 45.95 -48.95
CA GLN A 486 11.95 45.65 -47.75
C GLN A 486 12.10 46.84 -46.79
N ASN A 487 11.91 48.09 -47.24
CA ASN A 487 12.01 49.27 -46.37
C ASN A 487 10.77 49.42 -45.47
N LEU A 488 9.60 49.10 -46.01
CA LEU A 488 8.32 49.15 -45.31
C LEU A 488 8.09 47.88 -44.50
N VAL A 489 8.55 46.73 -45.01
CA VAL A 489 8.38 45.43 -44.38
C VAL A 489 9.74 44.72 -44.24
N PRO A 490 10.54 45.06 -43.22
CA PRO A 490 11.83 44.42 -43.01
C PRO A 490 11.67 42.98 -42.48
N ASP A 491 12.65 42.14 -42.83
CA ASP A 491 12.69 40.73 -42.42
C ASP A 491 12.79 40.58 -40.90
N SER A 492 13.61 41.42 -40.26
CA SER A 492 13.76 41.45 -38.80
C SER A 492 13.51 42.85 -38.24
N LEU A 493 12.97 42.91 -37.03
CA LEU A 493 12.78 44.14 -36.27
C LEU A 493 13.56 44.04 -34.96
N PRO A 494 14.55 44.91 -34.70
CA PRO A 494 15.22 44.95 -33.41
C PRO A 494 14.24 45.45 -32.34
N LEU A 495 14.34 44.89 -31.13
CA LEU A 495 13.57 45.34 -29.97
C LEU A 495 14.28 46.49 -29.27
N GLU A 496 13.61 47.64 -29.16
CA GLU A 496 14.07 48.76 -28.33
C GLU A 496 13.33 48.77 -26.98
N ARG A 497 14.05 48.47 -25.89
CA ARG A 497 13.51 48.47 -24.53
C ARG A 497 13.94 49.75 -23.81
N ARG A 498 13.17 50.82 -23.98
CA ARG A 498 13.40 52.10 -23.28
C ARG A 498 12.61 52.14 -21.98
N GLU A 499 13.21 52.71 -20.94
CA GLU A 499 12.55 52.88 -19.64
C GLU A 499 11.41 53.91 -19.76
N LEU A 500 10.22 53.54 -19.26
CA LEU A 500 9.05 54.42 -19.24
C LEU A 500 8.93 55.14 -17.90
N SER A 501 8.71 56.45 -17.97
CA SER A 501 8.41 57.37 -16.88
C SER A 501 7.36 58.37 -17.35
N GLU A 502 6.71 59.07 -16.43
CA GLU A 502 5.70 60.08 -16.78
C GLU A 502 6.27 61.19 -17.68
N ALA A 503 7.52 61.59 -17.44
CA ALA A 503 8.17 62.69 -18.17
C ALA A 503 8.60 62.32 -19.61
N ASN A 504 8.84 61.03 -19.90
CA ASN A 504 9.35 60.58 -21.22
C ASN A 504 8.35 59.73 -22.01
N PHE A 505 7.13 59.52 -21.49
CA PHE A 505 6.14 58.63 -22.09
C PHE A 505 5.80 59.03 -23.54
N ASP A 506 5.44 60.30 -23.77
CA ASP A 506 5.04 60.79 -25.09
C ASP A 506 6.16 60.65 -26.13
N GLU A 507 7.41 60.94 -25.73
CA GLU A 507 8.59 60.80 -26.58
C GLU A 507 8.83 59.34 -26.95
N VAL A 508 8.88 58.43 -25.97
CA VAL A 508 9.14 57.01 -26.18
C VAL A 508 8.02 56.36 -26.98
N TYR A 509 6.76 56.68 -26.68
CA TYR A 509 5.60 56.16 -27.41
C TYR A 509 5.64 56.56 -28.88
N THR A 510 5.97 57.82 -29.18
CA THR A 510 6.10 58.31 -30.57
C THR A 510 7.18 57.54 -31.34
N VAL A 511 8.32 57.25 -30.70
CA VAL A 511 9.39 56.44 -31.31
C VAL A 511 8.93 55.01 -31.60
N LEU A 512 8.25 54.36 -30.63
CA LEU A 512 7.72 53.00 -30.80
C LEU A 512 6.70 52.91 -31.93
N VAL A 513 5.77 53.87 -32.02
CA VAL A 513 4.79 53.96 -33.12
C VAL A 513 5.50 54.11 -34.46
N GLY A 514 6.50 55.00 -34.56
CA GLY A 514 7.26 55.19 -35.81
C GLY A 514 8.03 53.95 -36.26
N GLN A 515 8.49 53.12 -35.32
CA GLN A 515 9.26 51.92 -35.62
C GLN A 515 8.38 50.71 -35.99
N TYR A 516 7.29 50.48 -35.24
CA TYR A 516 6.51 49.24 -35.32
C TYR A 516 5.16 49.39 -36.04
N GLU A 517 4.59 50.60 -36.15
CA GLU A 517 3.31 50.85 -36.84
C GLU A 517 3.50 51.38 -38.27
N LYS A 518 4.36 50.72 -39.05
CA LYS A 518 4.56 51.08 -40.46
C LYS A 518 3.36 50.64 -41.31
N ALA A 519 2.90 51.52 -42.21
CA ALA A 519 1.85 51.20 -43.15
C ALA A 519 2.36 50.22 -44.23
N VAL A 520 1.76 49.03 -44.31
CA VAL A 520 2.11 48.00 -45.31
C VAL A 520 1.28 48.23 -46.58
N PRO A 521 1.89 48.26 -47.79
CA PRO A 521 1.16 48.50 -49.02
C PRO A 521 0.17 47.35 -49.31
N ARG A 522 -1.04 47.72 -49.75
CA ARG A 522 -2.11 46.78 -50.12
C ARG A 522 -2.31 46.78 -51.63
N GLN A 523 -2.61 45.62 -52.18
CA GLN A 523 -2.90 45.42 -53.60
C GLN A 523 -4.35 45.83 -53.90
N THR A 524 -4.57 46.45 -55.07
CA THR A 524 -5.90 46.98 -55.47
C THR A 524 -6.58 46.01 -56.42
N TYR A 525 -7.87 45.72 -56.17
CA TYR A 525 -8.68 44.88 -57.05
C TYR A 525 -8.82 45.49 -58.45
N LEU A 526 -8.77 44.62 -59.47
CA LEU A 526 -9.07 45.05 -60.83
C LEU A 526 -10.54 45.46 -60.92
N PRO A 527 -10.88 46.55 -61.65
CA PRO A 527 -12.26 46.98 -61.79
C PRO A 527 -13.09 45.92 -62.54
N LEU A 528 -14.28 45.61 -62.01
CA LEU A 528 -15.25 44.72 -62.65
C LEU A 528 -15.62 45.27 -64.03
N ARG A 529 -15.44 44.45 -65.08
CA ARG A 529 -15.88 44.78 -66.45
C ARG A 529 -17.27 44.20 -66.68
N LEU A 530 -18.26 45.06 -66.96
CA LEU A 530 -19.64 44.65 -67.23
C LEU A 530 -19.78 44.12 -68.67
N ALA A 531 -20.70 43.16 -68.87
CA ALA A 531 -20.93 42.54 -70.18
C ALA A 531 -21.44 43.57 -71.21
N GLY A 532 -20.78 43.67 -72.38
CA GLY A 532 -21.26 44.51 -73.49
C GLY A 532 -20.18 45.26 -74.29
N GLU A 533 -18.93 45.32 -73.83
CA GLU A 533 -17.91 46.18 -74.46
C GLU A 533 -16.92 45.45 -75.40
N SER A 534 -16.90 44.11 -75.45
CA SER A 534 -16.11 43.31 -76.44
C SER A 534 -16.32 41.79 -76.26
N SER A 535 -15.87 40.99 -77.23
CA SER A 535 -15.94 39.51 -77.23
C SER A 535 -15.13 38.88 -76.07
N PRO A 536 -15.59 37.77 -75.45
CA PRO A 536 -14.87 37.04 -74.39
C PRO A 536 -13.41 36.68 -74.73
N SER A 537 -13.13 36.40 -76.01
CA SER A 537 -11.78 36.12 -76.51
C SER A 537 -10.84 37.34 -76.53
N SER A 538 -11.40 38.54 -76.63
CA SER A 538 -10.68 39.82 -76.53
C SER A 538 -10.56 40.28 -75.07
N GLN A 539 -11.55 39.89 -74.24
CA GLN A 539 -11.63 40.23 -72.82
C GLN A 539 -10.65 39.46 -71.94
N SER A 540 -10.26 38.23 -72.33
CA SER A 540 -9.37 37.38 -71.52
C SER A 540 -8.00 38.00 -71.23
N GLY A 541 -7.59 39.06 -71.94
CA GLY A 541 -6.44 39.89 -71.57
C GLY A 541 -5.13 39.13 -71.41
N ALA A 542 -5.05 37.90 -71.93
CA ALA A 542 -4.08 36.89 -71.54
C ALA A 542 -2.65 37.15 -72.05
N SER A 543 -2.44 38.27 -72.76
CA SER A 543 -1.12 38.76 -73.18
C SER A 543 -0.80 40.09 -72.49
N GLY A 544 0.11 40.06 -71.51
CA GLY A 544 0.68 41.23 -70.83
C GLY A 544 1.08 40.94 -69.38
N PRO A 545 2.12 41.59 -68.83
CA PRO A 545 2.49 41.44 -67.43
C PRO A 545 1.33 41.93 -66.54
N GLY A 546 0.83 41.07 -65.65
CA GLY A 546 -0.16 41.40 -64.62
C GLY A 546 -1.64 41.26 -64.99
N LYS A 547 -2.00 40.55 -66.09
CA LYS A 547 -3.42 40.41 -66.49
C LYS A 547 -4.11 39.08 -66.17
N LEU A 548 -3.38 38.03 -65.83
CA LEU A 548 -3.81 36.86 -65.07
C LEU A 548 -2.50 36.20 -64.59
N SER A 549 -2.31 35.97 -63.30
CA SER A 549 -1.08 35.37 -62.77
C SER A 549 -1.00 33.87 -63.12
N LEU A 550 -0.72 33.57 -64.39
CA LEU A 550 -0.70 32.23 -64.97
C LEU A 550 0.70 31.64 -64.92
N ASN A 551 0.80 30.35 -64.63
CA ASN A 551 2.04 29.61 -64.86
C ASN A 551 2.23 29.29 -66.35
N THR A 552 3.40 28.79 -66.74
CA THR A 552 3.74 28.54 -68.15
C THR A 552 2.84 27.52 -68.83
N ARG A 553 2.36 26.50 -68.11
CA ARG A 553 1.47 25.45 -68.63
C ARG A 553 0.03 25.93 -68.76
N GLU A 554 -0.47 26.69 -67.79
CA GLU A 554 -1.80 27.31 -67.80
C GLU A 554 -1.91 28.35 -68.92
N ASN A 555 -0.85 29.15 -69.11
CA ASN A 555 -0.76 30.08 -70.23
C ASN A 555 -0.78 29.34 -71.58
N ALA A 556 -0.03 28.25 -71.73
CA ALA A 556 -0.05 27.43 -72.95
C ALA A 556 -1.42 26.77 -73.17
N GLU A 557 -2.10 26.32 -72.12
CA GLU A 557 -3.45 25.77 -72.22
C GLU A 557 -4.45 26.80 -72.75
N LEU A 558 -4.47 28.00 -72.16
CA LEU A 558 -5.45 29.04 -72.48
C LEU A 558 -5.17 29.71 -73.83
N ASN A 559 -3.89 29.98 -74.14
CA ASN A 559 -3.51 30.78 -75.30
C ASN A 559 -3.02 29.97 -76.50
N VAL A 560 -2.68 28.69 -76.33
CA VAL A 560 -2.17 27.83 -77.42
C VAL A 560 -3.11 26.64 -77.65
N HIS A 561 -3.30 25.78 -76.65
CA HIS A 561 -4.01 24.51 -76.86
C HIS A 561 -5.51 24.66 -77.12
N LEU A 562 -6.23 25.49 -76.33
CA LEU A 562 -7.67 25.69 -76.51
C LEU A 562 -8.02 26.36 -77.86
N PRO A 563 -7.35 27.44 -78.29
CA PRO A 563 -7.57 28.02 -79.61
C PRO A 563 -7.25 27.05 -80.75
N THR A 564 -6.11 26.36 -80.70
CA THR A 564 -5.74 25.38 -81.74
C THR A 564 -6.72 24.20 -81.82
N ALA A 565 -7.25 23.73 -80.68
CA ALA A 565 -8.26 22.67 -80.67
C ALA A 565 -9.58 23.13 -81.34
N LYS A 566 -10.00 24.37 -81.06
CA LYS A 566 -11.18 25.00 -81.68
C LYS A 566 -11.01 25.11 -83.21
N GLU A 567 -9.84 25.57 -83.67
CA GLU A 567 -9.52 25.69 -85.11
C GLU A 567 -9.45 24.32 -85.81
N ASN A 568 -8.81 23.34 -85.19
CA ASN A 568 -8.72 21.98 -85.73
C ASN A 568 -10.10 21.32 -85.84
N ARG A 569 -11.01 21.53 -84.87
CA ARG A 569 -12.39 21.02 -84.95
C ARG A 569 -13.18 21.67 -86.09
N ALA A 570 -13.06 22.99 -86.26
CA ALA A 570 -13.67 23.68 -87.39
C ALA A 570 -13.16 23.13 -88.74
N THR A 571 -11.86 22.86 -88.84
CA THR A 571 -11.24 22.28 -90.03
C THR A 571 -11.68 20.84 -90.28
N ALA A 572 -11.75 20.00 -89.24
CA ALA A 572 -12.21 18.62 -89.32
C ALA A 572 -13.67 18.53 -89.77
N PHE A 573 -14.52 19.49 -89.39
CA PHE A 573 -15.88 19.59 -89.89
C PHE A 573 -15.92 19.83 -91.40
N VAL A 574 -15.13 20.78 -91.93
CA VAL A 574 -15.05 21.04 -93.38
C VAL A 574 -14.64 19.77 -94.13
N ALA A 575 -13.68 19.00 -93.61
CA ALA A 575 -13.27 17.74 -94.21
C ALA A 575 -14.39 16.68 -94.22
N ARG A 576 -15.20 16.56 -93.16
CA ARG A 576 -16.34 15.62 -93.10
C ARG A 576 -17.44 15.98 -94.10
N GLN A 577 -17.66 17.26 -94.38
CA GLN A 577 -18.68 17.70 -95.34
C GLN A 577 -18.34 17.40 -96.81
N ILE A 578 -17.11 16.98 -97.11
CA ILE A 578 -16.74 16.54 -98.47
C ILE A 578 -17.15 15.07 -98.70
N ALA A 579 -17.32 14.27 -97.63
CA ALA A 579 -17.65 12.84 -97.73
C ALA A 579 -19.04 12.50 -98.31
N PRO A 580 -20.12 13.28 -98.07
CA PRO A 580 -21.45 13.01 -98.63
C PRO A 580 -21.50 13.17 -100.16
N ALA A 581 -20.65 14.01 -100.75
CA ALA A 581 -20.59 14.20 -102.21
C ALA A 581 -20.19 12.92 -102.96
N PHE A 582 -19.40 12.04 -102.33
CA PHE A 582 -19.05 10.73 -102.89
C PHE A 582 -20.15 9.67 -102.75
N SER A 583 -21.21 9.92 -101.96
CA SER A 583 -22.28 8.95 -101.71
C SER A 583 -23.47 9.02 -102.69
N LEU A 584 -23.38 9.87 -103.72
CA LEU A 584 -24.38 10.01 -104.79
C LEU A 584 -24.22 9.00 -105.94
N ILE A 585 -23.25 8.08 -105.86
CA ILE A 585 -23.07 6.99 -106.84
C ILE A 585 -23.86 5.77 -106.35
N PRO A 586 -24.90 5.29 -107.06
CA PRO A 586 -25.70 4.12 -106.63
C PRO A 586 -25.01 2.77 -106.96
N ASP A 587 -25.11 1.81 -106.03
CA ASP A 587 -24.65 0.42 -106.19
C ASP A 587 -25.76 -0.48 -106.79
N PHE A 588 -25.44 -1.37 -107.75
CA PHE A 588 -26.39 -2.32 -108.37
C PHE A 588 -26.00 -3.80 -108.14
N PRO A 589 -26.88 -4.63 -107.55
CA PRO A 589 -26.74 -6.10 -107.59
C PRO A 589 -27.79 -6.81 -108.49
N ILE A 590 -27.37 -7.78 -109.33
CA ILE A 590 -28.21 -8.63 -110.20
C ILE A 590 -28.22 -10.08 -109.67
N ASN A 591 -29.39 -10.68 -109.47
CA ASN A 591 -29.59 -12.11 -109.19
C ASN A 591 -30.66 -12.73 -110.13
N LEU A 592 -30.40 -13.91 -110.71
CA LEU A 592 -31.31 -14.69 -111.57
C LEU A 592 -31.64 -16.05 -110.91
N HIS A 593 -32.91 -16.46 -110.86
CA HIS A 593 -33.39 -17.80 -110.49
C HIS A 593 -34.50 -18.26 -111.46
N PHE A 594 -34.54 -19.56 -111.83
CA PHE A 594 -35.56 -20.15 -112.72
C PHE A 594 -36.12 -21.46 -112.12
N TRP A 595 -37.38 -21.43 -111.65
CA TRP A 595 -38.50 -22.42 -111.79
C TRP A 595 -39.61 -22.06 -110.77
N GLY A 596 -40.51 -21.14 -111.14
CA GLY A 596 -41.86 -21.01 -110.57
C GLY A 596 -42.14 -19.89 -109.54
N LEU A 597 -42.50 -18.69 -110.03
CA LEU A 597 -43.36 -17.65 -109.42
C LEU A 597 -43.13 -17.20 -107.96
N GLY A 598 -42.37 -16.10 -107.79
CA GLY A 598 -42.38 -15.25 -106.60
C GLY A 598 -41.20 -14.26 -106.58
N GLY A 599 -41.45 -12.98 -106.88
CA GLY A 599 -40.42 -11.92 -106.88
C GLY A 599 -40.52 -11.02 -105.66
N THR A 600 -39.39 -10.71 -105.02
CA THR A 600 -39.25 -9.65 -104.01
C THR A 600 -38.18 -8.66 -104.47
N ILE A 601 -38.59 -7.40 -104.64
CA ILE A 601 -37.71 -6.24 -104.83
C ILE A 601 -37.62 -5.54 -103.47
N ILE A 602 -36.41 -5.34 -102.94
CA ILE A 602 -36.19 -4.48 -101.76
C ILE A 602 -35.60 -3.15 -102.26
N ILE A 603 -36.38 -2.09 -102.15
CA ILE A 603 -35.93 -0.69 -102.26
C ILE A 603 -35.58 -0.23 -100.84
N GLY A 604 -34.29 -0.12 -100.51
CA GLY A 604 -33.80 0.25 -99.18
C GLY A 604 -33.27 1.68 -99.11
N GLY A 605 -33.84 2.50 -98.22
CA GLY A 605 -33.59 3.95 -98.10
C GLY A 605 -32.28 4.37 -97.42
N SER A 606 -31.15 4.18 -98.09
CA SER A 606 -29.81 4.59 -97.57
C SER A 606 -29.33 5.98 -98.05
N SER A 607 -30.11 6.69 -98.88
CA SER A 607 -29.75 8.03 -99.39
C SER A 607 -30.48 9.18 -98.69
N LEU A 608 -31.63 8.92 -98.03
CA LEU A 608 -32.40 9.96 -97.32
C LEU A 608 -31.83 10.29 -95.93
N THR A 609 -31.10 9.37 -95.30
CA THR A 609 -30.50 9.51 -93.96
C THR A 609 -29.22 10.35 -93.93
N LYS A 610 -28.46 10.41 -95.03
CA LYS A 610 -27.18 11.15 -95.09
C LYS A 610 -27.34 12.68 -95.17
N ASN A 611 -28.43 13.19 -95.75
CA ASN A 611 -28.68 14.65 -95.81
C ASN A 611 -29.20 15.23 -94.47
N VAL A 612 -29.87 14.42 -93.64
CA VAL A 612 -30.25 14.81 -92.27
C VAL A 612 -29.02 14.82 -91.34
N GLN A 613 -28.06 13.91 -91.55
CA GLN A 613 -26.78 13.92 -90.84
C GLN A 613 -25.97 15.21 -91.07
N THR A 614 -25.93 15.75 -92.29
CA THR A 614 -25.22 17.01 -92.58
C THR A 614 -25.76 18.20 -91.77
N GLY A 615 -27.07 18.32 -91.59
CA GLY A 615 -27.68 19.39 -90.80
C GLY A 615 -27.41 19.25 -89.30
N ALA A 616 -27.44 18.02 -88.77
CA ALA A 616 -27.08 17.70 -87.39
C ALA A 616 -25.59 17.99 -87.13
N ASP A 617 -24.69 17.66 -88.06
CA ASP A 617 -23.26 17.93 -87.93
C ASP A 617 -22.93 19.44 -87.84
N VAL A 618 -23.68 20.31 -88.55
CA VAL A 618 -23.50 21.77 -88.48
C VAL A 618 -23.92 22.29 -87.11
N LEU A 619 -25.08 21.84 -86.61
CA LEU A 619 -25.56 22.21 -85.29
C LEU A 619 -24.62 21.70 -84.20
N ASP A 620 -24.10 20.47 -84.34
CA ASP A 620 -23.09 19.90 -83.44
C ASP A 620 -21.75 20.67 -83.47
N LEU A 621 -21.34 21.21 -84.62
CA LEU A 621 -20.19 22.12 -84.68
C LEU A 621 -20.46 23.42 -83.92
N MET A 622 -21.64 24.02 -84.12
CA MET A 622 -22.02 25.27 -83.42
C MET A 622 -22.10 25.06 -81.91
N THR A 623 -22.76 23.99 -81.45
CA THR A 623 -22.82 23.65 -80.02
C THR A 623 -21.44 23.32 -79.45
N SER A 624 -20.59 22.59 -80.20
CA SER A 624 -19.21 22.30 -79.78
C SER A 624 -18.38 23.58 -79.67
N ARG A 625 -18.55 24.53 -80.59
CA ARG A 625 -17.87 25.83 -80.56
C ARG A 625 -18.31 26.65 -79.35
N GLU A 626 -19.61 26.71 -79.07
CA GLU A 626 -20.15 27.38 -77.88
C GLU A 626 -19.68 26.69 -76.59
N ASN A 627 -19.60 25.36 -76.56
CA ASN A 627 -19.03 24.62 -75.43
C ASN A 627 -17.53 24.93 -75.23
N ASP A 628 -16.75 25.09 -76.30
CA ASP A 628 -15.34 25.46 -76.22
C ASP A 628 -15.14 26.90 -75.71
N ASP A 629 -15.99 27.82 -76.16
CA ASP A 629 -15.99 29.21 -75.71
C ASP A 629 -16.47 29.31 -74.24
N ALA A 630 -17.49 28.55 -73.86
CA ALA A 630 -17.94 28.42 -72.48
C ALA A 630 -16.84 27.83 -71.57
N ASN A 631 -16.13 26.80 -72.03
CA ASN A 631 -15.00 26.21 -71.29
C ASN A 631 -13.83 27.19 -71.14
N THR A 632 -13.50 27.95 -72.19
CA THR A 632 -12.44 28.96 -72.17
C THR A 632 -12.81 30.09 -71.20
N ALA A 633 -14.05 30.58 -71.26
CA ALA A 633 -14.57 31.59 -70.34
C ALA A 633 -14.59 31.10 -68.89
N SER A 634 -15.06 29.87 -68.65
CA SER A 634 -15.07 29.25 -67.31
C SER A 634 -13.66 29.13 -66.73
N LYS A 635 -12.67 28.72 -67.53
CA LYS A 635 -11.27 28.61 -67.08
C LYS A 635 -10.66 29.98 -66.79
N THR A 636 -10.90 30.95 -67.66
CA THR A 636 -10.42 32.33 -67.47
C THR A 636 -11.00 32.92 -66.18
N ALA A 637 -12.31 32.82 -65.98
CA ALA A 637 -12.98 33.30 -64.77
C ALA A 637 -12.48 32.56 -63.51
N SER A 638 -12.16 31.26 -63.60
CA SER A 638 -11.57 30.53 -62.48
C SER A 638 -10.19 31.06 -62.10
N TYR A 639 -9.37 31.44 -63.08
CA TYR A 639 -8.05 32.02 -62.83
C TYR A 639 -8.13 33.46 -62.30
N GLU A 640 -9.09 34.26 -62.77
CA GLU A 640 -9.38 35.58 -62.21
C GLU A 640 -9.77 35.49 -60.74
N ARG A 641 -10.75 34.64 -60.40
CA ARG A 641 -11.18 34.43 -59.00
C ARG A 641 -10.02 33.96 -58.12
N ARG A 642 -9.18 33.05 -58.62
CA ARG A 642 -7.99 32.58 -57.89
C ARG A 642 -7.00 33.71 -57.65
N SER A 643 -6.80 34.60 -58.62
CA SER A 643 -5.92 35.76 -58.46
C SER A 643 -6.49 36.78 -57.47
N ASP A 644 -7.81 37.00 -57.47
CA ASP A 644 -8.51 37.84 -56.50
C ASP A 644 -8.40 37.25 -55.08
N ASP A 645 -8.47 35.93 -54.94
CA ASP A 645 -8.25 35.23 -53.67
C ASP A 645 -6.82 35.41 -53.16
N TRP A 646 -5.81 35.25 -54.03
CA TRP A 646 -4.41 35.50 -53.65
C TRP A 646 -4.20 36.96 -53.23
N MET A 647 -4.83 37.90 -53.93
CA MET A 647 -4.79 39.31 -53.59
C MET A 647 -5.46 39.59 -52.23
N LEU A 648 -6.64 39.00 -51.97
CA LEU A 648 -7.28 39.07 -50.67
C LEU A 648 -6.37 38.55 -49.56
N GLN A 649 -5.77 37.37 -49.74
CA GLN A 649 -4.87 36.76 -48.75
C GLN A 649 -3.62 37.62 -48.51
N SER A 650 -3.05 38.22 -49.56
CA SER A 650 -1.94 39.17 -49.43
C SER A 650 -2.34 40.41 -48.62
N ASN A 651 -3.55 40.94 -48.85
CA ASN A 651 -4.06 42.12 -48.16
C ASN A 651 -4.42 41.84 -46.70
N LEU A 652 -4.92 40.63 -46.41
CA LEU A 652 -5.16 40.17 -45.04
C LEU A 652 -3.84 40.02 -44.28
N ALA A 653 -2.83 39.38 -44.90
CA ALA A 653 -1.50 39.26 -44.30
C ALA A 653 -0.83 40.63 -44.07
N ALA A 654 -1.00 41.59 -44.98
CA ALA A 654 -0.54 42.96 -44.80
C ALA A 654 -1.19 43.64 -43.58
N ARG A 655 -2.51 43.48 -43.40
CA ARG A 655 -3.22 44.00 -42.21
C ARG A 655 -2.79 43.31 -40.93
N GLU A 656 -2.58 42.01 -40.98
CA GLU A 656 -2.09 41.22 -39.85
C GLU A 656 -0.70 41.70 -39.41
N LEU A 657 0.21 41.99 -40.35
CA LEU A 657 1.52 42.57 -40.04
C LEU A 657 1.40 43.94 -39.32
N MET A 658 0.50 44.81 -39.77
CA MET A 658 0.23 46.09 -39.11
C MET A 658 -0.35 45.90 -37.70
N GLN A 659 -1.28 44.95 -37.54
CA GLN A 659 -1.87 44.61 -36.25
C GLN A 659 -0.81 44.07 -35.27
N MET A 660 0.05 43.16 -35.73
CA MET A 660 1.15 42.62 -34.94
C MET A 660 2.14 43.72 -34.53
N GLY A 661 2.41 44.69 -35.41
CA GLY A 661 3.17 45.90 -35.07
C GLY A 661 2.60 46.64 -33.85
N ARG A 662 1.29 46.90 -33.83
CA ARG A 662 0.61 47.52 -32.69
C ARG A 662 0.63 46.65 -31.43
N GLN A 663 0.48 45.33 -31.58
CA GLN A 663 0.55 44.39 -30.46
C GLN A 663 1.95 44.35 -29.83
N ILE A 664 3.02 44.46 -30.64
CA ILE A 664 4.40 44.55 -30.14
C ILE A 664 4.58 45.79 -29.27
N ILE A 665 4.04 46.95 -29.69
CA ILE A 665 4.07 48.18 -28.87
C ILE A 665 3.41 47.95 -27.51
N GLY A 666 2.20 47.36 -27.50
CA GLY A 666 1.49 47.04 -26.26
C GLY A 666 2.26 46.06 -25.37
N SER A 667 2.90 45.05 -25.95
CA SER A 667 3.71 44.06 -25.24
C SER A 667 4.97 44.69 -24.62
N LEU A 668 5.64 45.60 -25.33
CA LEU A 668 6.81 46.33 -24.80
C LEU A 668 6.45 47.24 -23.62
N ILE A 669 5.29 47.89 -23.67
CA ILE A 669 4.78 48.68 -22.52
C ILE A 669 4.47 47.75 -21.34
N ALA A 670 3.82 46.62 -21.58
CA ALA A 670 3.54 45.62 -20.54
C ALA A 670 4.82 45.04 -19.89
N GLU A 671 5.88 44.85 -20.68
CA GLU A 671 7.20 44.46 -20.16
C GLU A 671 7.73 45.49 -19.16
N GLN A 672 7.61 46.79 -19.46
CA GLN A 672 8.05 47.85 -18.54
C GLN A 672 7.17 47.95 -17.28
N VAL A 673 5.85 47.75 -17.40
CA VAL A 673 4.94 47.72 -16.25
C VAL A 673 5.31 46.58 -15.29
N THR A 674 5.46 45.37 -15.81
CA THR A 674 5.86 44.20 -14.98
C THR A 674 7.25 44.36 -14.36
N TYR A 675 8.19 44.99 -15.07
CA TYR A 675 9.49 45.33 -14.53
C TYR A 675 9.40 46.33 -13.36
N ARG A 676 8.54 47.35 -13.46
CA ARG A 676 8.28 48.28 -12.35
C ARG A 676 7.60 47.62 -11.16
N GLU A 677 6.64 46.71 -11.38
CA GLU A 677 6.03 45.93 -10.29
C GLU A 677 7.05 45.09 -9.52
N TYR A 678 8.01 44.49 -10.23
CA TYR A 678 9.12 43.77 -9.61
C TYR A 678 9.98 44.71 -8.72
N LEU A 679 10.33 45.90 -9.20
CA LEU A 679 11.09 46.88 -8.42
C LEU A 679 10.30 47.38 -7.19
N ASN A 680 8.99 47.59 -7.31
CA ASN A 680 8.13 47.97 -6.18
C ASN A 680 8.11 46.90 -5.09
N THR A 681 8.03 45.63 -5.48
CA THR A 681 8.07 44.49 -4.54
C THR A 681 9.42 44.44 -3.82
N LYS A 682 10.53 44.67 -4.53
CA LYS A 682 11.86 44.78 -3.93
C LYS A 682 11.93 45.89 -2.87
N LYS A 683 11.33 47.06 -3.14
CA LYS A 683 11.27 48.17 -2.18
C LYS A 683 10.39 47.85 -0.97
N GLN A 684 9.30 47.10 -1.15
CA GLN A 684 8.47 46.62 -0.03
C GLN A 684 9.24 45.68 0.89
N ILE A 685 10.03 44.75 0.35
CA ILE A 685 10.90 43.85 1.13
C ILE A 685 11.88 44.66 1.98
N GLU A 686 12.53 45.67 1.40
CA GLU A 686 13.44 46.55 2.14
C GLU A 686 12.73 47.22 3.32
N ASN A 687 11.52 47.76 3.11
CA ASN A 687 10.74 48.37 4.20
C ASN A 687 10.35 47.35 5.29
N SER A 688 9.97 46.12 4.90
CA SER A 688 9.61 45.05 5.84
C SER A 688 10.81 44.58 6.66
N GLN A 689 12.02 44.57 6.08
CA GLN A 689 13.26 44.25 6.80
C GLN A 689 13.60 45.31 7.86
N GLU A 690 13.35 46.59 7.58
CA GLU A 690 13.52 47.67 8.54
C GLU A 690 12.58 47.50 9.76
N VAL A 691 11.34 47.07 9.53
CA VAL A 691 10.37 46.76 10.61
C VAL A 691 10.82 45.55 11.44
N ASP A 692 11.30 44.47 10.81
CA ASP A 692 11.83 43.29 11.53
C ASP A 692 13.03 43.69 12.42
N ARG A 693 13.94 44.52 11.90
CA ARG A 693 15.06 45.04 12.70
C ARG A 693 14.59 45.80 13.93
N PHE A 694 13.62 46.70 13.77
CA PHE A 694 13.04 47.44 14.90
C PHE A 694 12.40 46.52 15.97
N LEU A 695 11.67 45.48 15.56
CA LEU A 695 11.04 44.54 16.49
C LEU A 695 12.05 43.73 17.30
N ARG A 696 13.25 43.48 16.75
CA ARG A 696 14.34 42.78 17.44
C ARG A 696 15.12 43.70 18.40
N GLU A 697 15.31 44.96 18.03
CA GLU A 697 16.16 45.90 18.77
C GLU A 697 15.44 46.63 19.93
N LYS A 698 14.10 46.65 19.97
CA LYS A 698 13.35 47.32 21.04
C LYS A 698 13.55 46.66 22.41
N PHE A 699 13.43 47.43 23.49
CA PHE A 699 13.62 46.94 24.87
C PHE A 699 12.55 45.94 25.32
N THR A 700 11.28 46.18 25.00
CA THR A 700 10.17 45.24 25.30
C THR A 700 10.11 44.13 24.24
N SER A 701 11.21 43.40 24.08
CA SER A 701 11.36 42.30 23.12
C SER A 701 10.85 40.98 23.69
N GLU A 702 10.78 39.97 22.82
CA GLU A 702 10.53 38.58 23.21
C GLU A 702 11.54 38.09 24.27
N GLU A 703 12.80 38.53 24.19
CA GLU A 703 13.87 38.13 25.11
C GLU A 703 13.58 38.55 26.56
N LEU A 704 13.10 39.79 26.77
CA LEU A 704 12.75 40.29 28.10
C LEU A 704 11.63 39.45 28.74
N TYR A 705 10.56 39.18 28.00
CA TYR A 705 9.43 38.40 28.51
C TYR A 705 9.77 36.91 28.69
N GLY A 706 10.64 36.36 27.84
CA GLY A 706 11.19 35.02 28.01
C GLY A 706 11.97 34.86 29.31
N TRP A 707 12.81 35.85 29.65
CA TRP A 707 13.51 35.90 30.94
C TRP A 707 12.54 36.00 32.12
N MET A 708 11.56 36.91 32.06
CA MET A 708 10.54 37.06 33.12
C MET A 708 9.74 35.78 33.36
N GLN A 709 9.33 35.09 32.29
CA GLN A 709 8.60 33.83 32.39
C GLN A 709 9.42 32.76 33.12
N GLY A 710 10.73 32.68 32.85
CA GLY A 710 11.63 31.73 33.50
C GLY A 710 11.72 31.92 35.02
N GLU A 711 12.02 33.15 35.46
CA GLU A 711 12.17 33.44 36.89
C GLU A 711 10.84 33.30 37.66
N ILE A 712 9.73 33.80 37.12
CA ILE A 712 8.43 33.72 37.80
C ILE A 712 7.96 32.25 37.88
N SER A 713 8.16 31.45 36.83
CA SER A 713 7.76 30.04 36.83
C SER A 713 8.50 29.22 37.89
N ARG A 714 9.78 29.50 38.13
CA ARG A 714 10.58 28.83 39.16
C ARG A 714 10.02 29.11 40.55
N LEU A 715 9.83 30.39 40.87
CA LEU A 715 9.27 30.81 42.17
C LEU A 715 7.87 30.26 42.40
N TYR A 716 7.03 30.24 41.35
CA TYR A 716 5.67 29.73 41.41
C TYR A 716 5.60 28.25 41.84
N TYR A 717 6.45 27.39 41.27
CA TYR A 717 6.47 25.97 41.59
C TYR A 717 7.00 25.68 43.01
N GLU A 718 8.05 26.40 43.44
CA GLU A 718 8.63 26.24 44.78
C GLU A 718 7.60 26.56 45.87
N TYR A 719 6.87 27.67 45.73
CA TYR A 719 5.79 28.05 46.66
C TYR A 719 4.62 27.06 46.63
N TYR A 720 4.23 26.56 45.45
CA TYR A 720 3.19 25.55 45.34
C TYR A 720 3.53 24.29 46.12
N ARG A 721 4.74 23.75 45.93
CA ARG A 721 5.18 22.53 46.63
C ARG A 721 5.12 22.71 48.14
N PHE A 722 5.59 23.85 48.64
CA PHE A 722 5.58 24.13 50.07
C PHE A 722 4.16 24.23 50.65
N ALA A 723 3.24 24.89 49.94
CA ALA A 723 1.83 24.96 50.32
C ALA A 723 1.16 23.58 50.31
N PHE A 724 1.41 22.79 49.27
CA PHE A 724 0.86 21.44 49.10
C PHE A 724 1.34 20.48 50.20
N ASP A 725 2.65 20.50 50.50
CA ASP A 725 3.21 19.64 51.52
C ASP A 725 2.62 19.95 52.90
N THR A 726 2.40 21.23 53.21
CA THR A 726 1.77 21.65 54.46
C THR A 726 0.29 21.23 54.53
N ALA A 727 -0.44 21.35 53.41
CA ALA A 727 -1.84 20.96 53.30
C ALA A 727 -2.06 19.46 53.52
N ARG A 728 -1.22 18.62 52.93
CA ARG A 728 -1.27 17.15 53.10
C ARG A 728 -1.02 16.73 54.54
N LYS A 729 -0.11 17.40 55.24
CA LYS A 729 0.21 17.10 56.63
C LYS A 729 -0.98 17.43 57.53
N ALA A 730 -1.66 18.55 57.24
CA ALA A 730 -2.88 18.94 57.92
C ALA A 730 -4.01 17.92 57.72
N GLU A 731 -4.20 17.42 56.49
CA GLU A 731 -5.22 16.41 56.16
C GLU A 731 -5.01 15.10 56.92
N GLN A 732 -3.79 14.58 56.93
CA GLN A 732 -3.49 13.32 57.62
C GLN A 732 -3.68 13.44 59.13
N THR A 733 -3.23 14.54 59.74
CA THR A 733 -3.45 14.80 61.17
C THR A 733 -4.95 14.89 61.48
N MET A 734 -5.75 15.57 60.64
CA MET A 734 -7.21 15.63 60.79
C MET A 734 -7.87 14.25 60.73
N LYS A 735 -7.51 13.41 59.74
CA LYS A 735 -8.03 12.05 59.60
C LYS A 735 -7.69 11.19 60.83
N GLN A 736 -6.47 11.31 61.35
CA GLN A 736 -6.07 10.61 62.57
C GLN A 736 -6.86 11.07 63.82
N GLU A 737 -7.17 12.36 63.95
CA GLU A 737 -7.96 12.88 65.08
C GLU A 737 -9.40 12.38 65.06
N LEU A 738 -10.07 12.52 63.92
CA LEU A 738 -11.51 12.29 63.82
C LEU A 738 -11.86 10.80 63.64
N MET A 739 -11.06 10.00 62.93
CA MET A 739 -11.30 8.58 62.61
C MET A 739 -12.77 8.29 62.32
N ARG A 740 -13.33 9.07 61.41
CA ARG A 740 -14.75 9.06 61.06
C ARG A 740 -14.87 8.60 59.62
N PRO A 741 -15.75 7.63 59.30
CA PRO A 741 -15.96 7.20 57.92
C PRO A 741 -16.23 8.39 56.98
N GLU A 742 -16.95 9.41 57.44
CA GLU A 742 -17.29 10.60 56.66
C GLU A 742 -16.04 11.41 56.22
N VAL A 743 -15.00 11.43 57.06
CA VAL A 743 -13.76 12.18 56.83
C VAL A 743 -12.69 11.30 56.20
N ASP A 744 -12.57 10.05 56.63
CA ASP A 744 -11.54 9.12 56.17
C ASP A 744 -11.78 8.65 54.73
N THR A 745 -13.05 8.57 54.29
CA THR A 745 -13.39 8.25 52.90
C THR A 745 -13.17 9.41 51.94
N THR A 746 -13.11 10.64 52.46
CA THR A 746 -12.98 11.84 51.63
C THR A 746 -11.52 12.29 51.58
N ASP A 747 -10.96 12.35 50.37
CA ASP A 747 -9.70 13.03 50.13
C ASP A 747 -9.96 14.51 49.86
N TYR A 748 -9.59 15.35 50.84
CA TYR A 748 -9.77 16.80 50.74
C TYR A 748 -8.70 17.40 49.84
N ILE A 749 -7.44 17.03 50.08
CA ILE A 749 -6.32 17.49 49.27
C ILE A 749 -6.10 16.48 48.14
N LYS A 750 -6.02 16.95 46.90
CA LYS A 750 -5.83 16.12 45.70
C LYS A 750 -4.40 16.20 45.22
N PHE A 751 -3.86 15.12 44.66
CA PHE A 751 -2.46 15.11 44.22
C PHE A 751 -2.20 16.03 42.99
N ASN A 752 -3.22 16.23 42.15
CA ASN A 752 -3.08 16.84 40.83
C ASN A 752 -3.61 18.29 40.76
N TYR A 753 -3.19 19.16 41.67
CA TYR A 753 -3.47 20.60 41.51
C TYR A 753 -2.53 21.24 40.49
N TRP A 754 -1.28 20.78 40.42
CA TRP A 754 -0.30 21.28 39.48
C TRP A 754 -0.43 20.60 38.12
N ASP A 755 -1.09 21.27 37.19
CA ASP A 755 -1.15 20.85 35.79
C ASP A 755 0.11 21.31 35.05
N ALA A 756 1.08 20.40 34.87
CA ALA A 756 2.32 20.69 34.14
C ALA A 756 2.06 21.16 32.70
N GLY A 757 1.02 20.63 32.05
CA GLY A 757 0.64 21.02 30.69
C GLY A 757 0.16 22.47 30.58
N ARG A 758 -0.33 23.05 31.68
CA ARG A 758 -0.76 24.45 31.79
C ARG A 758 0.15 25.29 32.68
N LYS A 759 1.42 24.87 32.84
CA LYS A 759 2.43 25.56 33.68
C LYS A 759 1.94 25.82 35.12
N GLY A 760 1.07 24.95 35.63
CA GLY A 760 0.54 25.00 36.99
C GLY A 760 -0.51 26.08 37.23
N LEU A 761 -0.98 26.84 36.22
CA LEU A 761 -1.98 27.90 36.42
C LEU A 761 -3.26 27.37 37.10
N LEU A 762 -3.86 28.17 37.98
CA LEU A 762 -5.02 27.84 38.82
C LEU A 762 -4.80 26.79 39.93
N SER A 763 -3.57 26.26 40.07
CA SER A 763 -3.26 25.30 41.14
C SER A 763 -3.45 25.90 42.55
N GLY A 764 -3.12 27.20 42.71
CA GLY A 764 -3.34 27.94 43.94
C GLY A 764 -4.83 28.12 44.27
N GLU A 765 -5.67 28.49 43.30
CA GLU A 765 -7.12 28.65 43.50
C GLU A 765 -7.78 27.34 43.94
N ALA A 766 -7.42 26.24 43.28
CA ALA A 766 -7.98 24.92 43.55
C ALA A 766 -7.57 24.39 44.93
N LEU A 767 -6.28 24.49 45.28
CA LEU A 767 -5.78 24.11 46.60
C LEU A 767 -6.42 24.95 47.71
N TYR A 768 -6.59 26.25 47.49
CA TYR A 768 -7.20 27.17 48.45
C TYR A 768 -8.65 26.78 48.78
N LEU A 769 -9.44 26.43 47.76
CA LEU A 769 -10.82 26.01 47.96
C LEU A 769 -10.91 24.71 48.77
N ASP A 770 -10.08 23.73 48.45
CA ASP A 770 -10.11 22.43 49.12
C ASP A 770 -9.58 22.52 50.56
N LEU A 771 -8.61 23.40 50.83
CA LEU A 771 -8.21 23.76 52.20
C LEU A 771 -9.36 24.35 53.01
N LYS A 772 -10.16 25.24 52.41
CA LYS A 772 -11.35 25.80 53.08
C LYS A 772 -12.44 24.77 53.32
N ARG A 773 -12.62 23.81 52.42
CA ARG A 773 -13.53 22.67 52.65
C ARG A 773 -13.05 21.79 53.80
N MET A 774 -11.75 21.54 53.87
CA MET A 774 -11.13 20.76 54.94
C MET A 774 -11.31 21.44 56.30
N GLU A 775 -11.12 22.76 56.36
CA GLU A 775 -11.36 23.58 57.57
C GLU A 775 -12.80 23.43 58.08
N LEU A 776 -13.79 23.58 57.18
CA LEU A 776 -15.20 23.44 57.54
C LEU A 776 -15.55 22.00 57.96
N ALA A 777 -15.06 21.01 57.22
CA ALA A 777 -15.31 19.60 57.53
C ALA A 777 -14.74 19.18 58.89
N TYR A 778 -13.61 19.77 59.30
CA TYR A 778 -13.07 19.57 60.65
C TYR A 778 -14.07 20.04 61.71
N HIS A 779 -14.60 21.26 61.55
CA HIS A 779 -15.55 21.83 62.49
C HIS A 779 -16.88 21.05 62.56
N GLU A 780 -17.38 20.54 61.44
CA GLU A 780 -18.64 19.77 61.40
C GLU A 780 -18.53 18.37 62.04
N ASN A 781 -17.37 17.71 61.87
CA ASN A 781 -17.18 16.32 62.27
C ASN A 781 -16.54 16.14 63.65
N ASN A 782 -16.06 17.23 64.26
CA ASN A 782 -15.56 17.24 65.63
C ASN A 782 -16.73 17.15 66.64
N LYS A 783 -17.31 15.95 66.76
CA LYS A 783 -18.42 15.61 67.67
C LYS A 783 -17.90 14.85 68.89
N ARG A 784 -18.56 15.03 70.04
CA ARG A 784 -18.22 14.36 71.31
C ARG A 784 -18.41 12.84 71.23
N GLU A 785 -17.49 12.08 71.81
CA GLU A 785 -17.52 10.62 71.92
C GLU A 785 -17.91 10.20 73.36
N TYR A 786 -18.22 8.92 73.60
CA TYR A 786 -18.54 8.43 74.95
C TYR A 786 -17.27 8.31 75.77
N GLU A 787 -17.21 9.02 76.88
CA GLU A 787 -16.07 8.98 77.81
C GLU A 787 -16.31 7.93 78.89
N LEU A 788 -15.43 6.92 78.97
CA LEU A 788 -15.58 5.75 79.84
C LEU A 788 -14.34 5.57 80.73
N THR A 789 -14.55 4.96 81.90
CA THR A 789 -13.48 4.58 82.82
C THR A 789 -13.57 3.09 83.14
N LYS A 790 -12.46 2.36 82.97
CA LYS A 790 -12.36 0.94 83.35
C LYS A 790 -11.14 0.70 84.23
N HIS A 791 -11.30 -0.17 85.22
CA HIS A 791 -10.22 -0.63 86.10
C HIS A 791 -9.90 -2.08 85.79
N VAL A 792 -8.64 -2.37 85.47
CA VAL A 792 -8.20 -3.71 85.07
C VAL A 792 -7.22 -4.25 86.11
N SER A 793 -7.60 -5.36 86.74
CA SER A 793 -6.82 -6.10 87.75
C SER A 793 -5.90 -7.11 87.08
N LEU A 794 -4.60 -7.03 87.35
CA LEU A 794 -3.61 -7.97 86.84
C LEU A 794 -3.83 -9.39 87.39
N LEU A 795 -4.19 -9.50 88.67
CA LEU A 795 -4.50 -10.78 89.33
C LEU A 795 -5.61 -11.56 88.62
N GLN A 796 -6.63 -10.85 88.12
CA GLN A 796 -7.77 -11.47 87.41
C GLN A 796 -7.44 -11.80 85.95
N VAL A 797 -6.73 -10.90 85.25
CA VAL A 797 -6.45 -11.07 83.82
C VAL A 797 -5.36 -12.11 83.60
N ASN A 798 -4.26 -12.04 84.35
CA ASN A 798 -3.16 -12.99 84.24
C ASN A 798 -2.43 -13.15 85.60
N PRO A 799 -2.87 -14.11 86.45
CA PRO A 799 -2.27 -14.31 87.77
C PRO A 799 -0.80 -14.75 87.70
N ILE A 800 -0.38 -15.39 86.61
CA ILE A 800 1.02 -15.80 86.40
C ILE A 800 1.89 -14.57 86.17
N ALA A 801 1.41 -13.57 85.42
CA ALA A 801 2.13 -12.31 85.23
C ALA A 801 2.33 -11.56 86.55
N LEU A 802 1.36 -11.62 87.48
CA LEU A 802 1.53 -11.05 88.81
C LEU A 802 2.61 -11.80 89.63
N LEU A 803 2.61 -13.14 89.61
CA LEU A 803 3.69 -13.91 90.25
C LEU A 803 5.05 -13.60 89.63
N GLN A 804 5.12 -13.47 88.30
CA GLN A 804 6.32 -13.06 87.59
C GLN A 804 6.77 -11.65 88.00
N LEU A 805 5.84 -10.71 88.16
CA LEU A 805 6.15 -9.36 88.63
C LEU A 805 6.71 -9.37 90.07
N ARG A 806 6.12 -10.17 90.96
CA ARG A 806 6.61 -10.30 92.35
C ARG A 806 7.98 -10.97 92.43
N THR A 807 8.23 -11.97 91.60
CA THR A 807 9.49 -12.74 91.63
C THR A 807 10.61 -12.06 90.88
N THR A 808 10.33 -11.54 89.68
CA THR A 808 11.35 -11.03 88.75
C THR A 808 11.38 -9.50 88.64
N GLY A 809 10.41 -8.79 89.24
CA GLY A 809 10.30 -7.34 89.14
C GLY A 809 9.75 -6.83 87.80
N SER A 810 9.50 -7.69 86.81
CA SER A 810 8.94 -7.27 85.52
C SER A 810 7.92 -8.27 84.99
N CYS A 811 6.91 -7.77 84.28
CA CYS A 811 5.95 -8.64 83.60
C CYS A 811 5.39 -7.98 82.34
N THR A 812 4.91 -8.82 81.43
CA THR A 812 4.11 -8.40 80.28
C THR A 812 2.67 -8.86 80.47
N VAL A 813 1.74 -7.95 80.25
CA VAL A 813 0.31 -8.23 80.30
C VAL A 813 -0.33 -7.82 78.97
N SER A 814 -1.06 -8.77 78.39
CA SER A 814 -1.90 -8.51 77.22
C SER A 814 -3.33 -8.30 77.67
N LEU A 815 -3.91 -7.18 77.24
CA LEU A 815 -5.31 -6.83 77.50
C LEU A 815 -6.13 -7.10 76.24
N PRO A 816 -6.86 -8.22 76.18
CA PRO A 816 -7.73 -8.51 75.04
C PRO A 816 -8.98 -7.63 75.07
N GLU A 817 -9.66 -7.56 73.93
CA GLU A 817 -10.91 -6.80 73.77
C GLU A 817 -12.00 -7.28 74.74
N ASP A 818 -12.02 -8.60 75.01
CA ASP A 818 -13.01 -9.27 75.84
C ASP A 818 -13.09 -8.68 77.26
N VAL A 819 -11.96 -8.18 77.79
CA VAL A 819 -11.90 -7.49 79.10
C VAL A 819 -12.80 -6.26 79.10
N PHE A 820 -12.81 -5.48 78.03
CA PHE A 820 -13.66 -4.28 77.90
C PHE A 820 -15.10 -4.62 77.51
N ASP A 821 -15.32 -5.75 76.83
CA ASP A 821 -16.66 -6.23 76.46
C ASP A 821 -17.46 -6.75 77.65
N MET A 822 -16.80 -7.20 78.71
CA MET A 822 -17.47 -7.56 79.97
C MET A 822 -18.26 -6.38 80.56
N ASP A 823 -17.83 -5.13 80.36
CA ASP A 823 -18.53 -3.94 80.89
C ASP A 823 -19.54 -3.37 79.88
N CYS A 824 -19.10 -3.20 78.63
CA CYS A 824 -19.89 -2.56 77.58
C CYS A 824 -19.80 -3.34 76.28
N PRO A 825 -20.52 -4.47 76.16
CA PRO A 825 -20.50 -5.27 74.94
C PRO A 825 -21.16 -4.49 73.80
N GLY A 826 -20.50 -4.42 72.64
CA GLY A 826 -20.98 -3.68 71.46
C GLY A 826 -20.44 -2.25 71.31
N HIS A 827 -19.48 -1.84 72.12
CA HIS A 827 -18.71 -0.61 71.87
C HIS A 827 -17.51 -0.89 70.96
N TYR A 828 -17.24 0.02 70.03
CA TYR A 828 -16.09 0.01 69.14
C TYR A 828 -15.36 1.35 69.17
N LEU A 829 -14.25 1.47 68.45
CA LEU A 829 -13.37 2.64 68.43
C LEU A 829 -12.94 3.09 69.83
N ARG A 830 -12.50 2.14 70.64
CA ARG A 830 -12.06 2.40 72.01
C ARG A 830 -10.64 2.97 72.01
N ARG A 831 -10.51 4.28 72.20
CA ARG A 831 -9.24 5.02 72.18
C ARG A 831 -8.89 5.57 73.54
N ILE A 832 -7.67 5.33 73.98
CA ILE A 832 -7.13 5.86 75.22
C ILE A 832 -7.13 7.39 75.13
N LYS A 833 -7.69 8.02 76.16
CA LYS A 833 -7.56 9.45 76.41
C LYS A 833 -6.51 9.71 77.49
N ASN A 834 -6.47 8.85 78.51
CA ASN A 834 -5.46 8.87 79.57
C ASN A 834 -5.38 7.51 80.28
N ILE A 835 -4.22 7.14 80.81
CA ILE A 835 -4.02 5.95 81.65
C ILE A 835 -3.34 6.35 82.96
N ALA A 836 -3.78 5.74 84.05
CA ALA A 836 -3.14 5.86 85.35
C ALA A 836 -2.97 4.47 86.01
N VAL A 837 -1.99 4.31 86.90
CA VAL A 837 -1.67 3.02 87.55
C VAL A 837 -1.82 3.12 89.06
N SER A 838 -2.40 2.07 89.68
CA SER A 838 -2.41 1.85 91.12
C SER A 838 -1.84 0.49 91.51
N ILE A 839 -1.00 0.43 92.54
CA ILE A 839 -0.37 -0.82 93.02
C ILE A 839 -0.67 -0.98 94.52
N PRO A 840 -1.71 -1.73 94.91
CA PRO A 840 -1.98 -2.04 96.32
C PRO A 840 -0.94 -3.00 96.90
N CYS A 841 -0.03 -2.47 97.71
CA CYS A 841 1.00 -3.19 98.45
C CYS A 841 1.17 -2.64 99.87
N VAL A 842 1.92 -3.35 100.72
CA VAL A 842 2.26 -2.88 102.07
C VAL A 842 3.60 -2.16 101.99
N THR A 843 3.58 -0.84 102.11
CA THR A 843 4.77 0.03 102.06
C THR A 843 4.84 0.93 103.29
N GLY A 844 6.05 1.43 103.59
CA GLY A 844 6.23 2.47 104.61
C GLY A 844 5.71 3.84 104.12
N PRO A 845 5.40 4.79 105.02
CA PRO A 845 4.80 6.09 104.67
C PRO A 845 5.57 6.95 103.67
N TYR A 846 6.89 6.74 103.53
CA TYR A 846 7.78 7.54 102.67
C TYR A 846 8.43 6.71 101.55
N THR A 847 7.97 5.49 101.32
CA THR A 847 8.50 4.63 100.25
C THR A 847 7.71 4.88 98.98
N SER A 848 8.35 5.40 97.93
CA SER A 848 7.72 5.61 96.62
C SER A 848 7.49 4.29 95.90
N ILE A 849 6.40 4.24 95.13
CA ILE A 849 6.05 3.08 94.32
C ILE A 849 6.35 3.43 92.87
N ASN A 850 7.59 3.17 92.46
CA ASN A 850 8.02 3.46 91.10
C ASN A 850 7.76 2.27 90.18
N CYS A 851 6.87 2.45 89.23
CA CYS A 851 6.63 1.47 88.18
C CYS A 851 6.59 2.17 86.82
N THR A 852 7.39 1.66 85.88
CA THR A 852 7.36 2.11 84.48
C THR A 852 6.31 1.31 83.72
N LEU A 853 5.37 2.03 83.11
CA LEU A 853 4.37 1.47 82.21
C LEU A 853 4.71 1.86 80.77
N THR A 854 4.95 0.85 79.93
CA THR A 854 5.26 1.05 78.51
C THR A 854 4.23 0.36 77.64
N LEU A 855 3.70 1.09 76.65
CA LEU A 855 2.82 0.54 75.62
C LEU A 855 3.67 -0.11 74.52
N LEU A 856 3.64 -1.44 74.42
CA LEU A 856 4.40 -2.16 73.40
C LEU A 856 3.64 -2.25 72.08
N LYS A 857 2.32 -2.47 72.17
CA LYS A 857 1.43 -2.64 71.03
C LYS A 857 0.06 -2.12 71.40
N SER A 858 -0.60 -1.38 70.50
CA SER A 858 -2.03 -1.08 70.64
C SER A 858 -2.79 -1.36 69.36
N SER A 859 -4.09 -1.64 69.51
CA SER A 859 -5.01 -1.93 68.42
C SER A 859 -6.36 -1.29 68.70
N ILE A 860 -6.95 -0.65 67.68
CA ILE A 860 -8.27 -0.04 67.75
C ILE A 860 -9.20 -0.77 66.79
N ARG A 861 -10.36 -1.24 67.27
CA ARG A 861 -11.45 -1.68 66.39
C ARG A 861 -12.10 -0.45 65.74
N ILE A 862 -11.75 -0.15 64.50
CA ILE A 862 -12.24 1.01 63.74
C ILE A 862 -13.62 0.79 63.11
N LYS A 863 -14.02 -0.46 62.86
CA LYS A 863 -15.31 -0.80 62.24
C LYS A 863 -16.24 -1.57 63.21
N PRO A 864 -17.55 -1.25 63.23
CA PRO A 864 -18.53 -1.89 64.10
C PRO A 864 -19.04 -3.26 63.61
N GLU A 865 -18.60 -3.72 62.43
CA GLU A 865 -19.15 -4.88 61.74
C GLU A 865 -18.56 -6.22 62.23
N LEU A 866 -19.36 -7.28 62.16
CA LEU A 866 -18.88 -8.67 62.30
C LEU A 866 -18.35 -9.15 60.95
N SER A 867 -17.24 -9.89 60.93
CA SER A 867 -16.68 -10.46 59.70
C SER A 867 -17.03 -11.94 59.68
N ASP A 868 -17.68 -12.42 58.62
CA ASP A 868 -18.25 -13.79 58.55
C ASP A 868 -19.13 -14.15 59.76
N ASP A 869 -19.94 -13.20 60.24
CA ASP A 869 -20.72 -13.30 61.50
C ASP A 869 -19.88 -13.61 62.76
N ARG A 870 -18.54 -13.50 62.67
CA ARG A 870 -17.60 -13.71 63.77
C ARG A 870 -17.13 -12.40 64.38
N TYR A 871 -17.14 -12.40 65.71
CA TYR A 871 -16.67 -11.27 66.51
C TYR A 871 -15.14 -11.24 66.65
N GLU A 872 -14.55 -12.43 66.86
CA GLU A 872 -13.11 -12.61 67.05
C GLU A 872 -12.30 -12.03 65.89
N ARG A 873 -11.08 -11.56 66.19
CA ARG A 873 -10.15 -11.03 65.19
C ARG A 873 -9.69 -12.17 64.28
N ILE A 874 -9.77 -11.98 62.97
CA ILE A 874 -9.42 -12.99 61.98
C ILE A 874 -8.04 -12.66 61.41
N GLY A 875 -7.01 -13.38 61.87
CA GLY A 875 -5.64 -13.20 61.39
C GLY A 875 -4.96 -11.88 61.80
N THR A 876 -3.77 -11.65 61.26
CA THR A 876 -2.96 -10.45 61.53
C THR A 876 -3.45 -9.22 60.77
N GLU A 877 -4.05 -9.38 59.60
CA GLU A 877 -4.56 -8.27 58.76
C GLU A 877 -6.09 -8.21 58.75
N ASP A 878 -6.68 -7.85 59.89
CA ASP A 878 -8.12 -7.63 59.99
C ASP A 878 -8.43 -6.14 59.78
N ILE A 879 -9.09 -5.79 58.68
CA ILE A 879 -9.43 -4.40 58.31
C ILE A 879 -10.34 -3.69 59.32
N ARG A 880 -10.98 -4.44 60.22
CA ARG A 880 -11.78 -3.87 61.31
C ARG A 880 -10.90 -3.29 62.41
N PHE A 881 -9.62 -3.66 62.44
CA PHE A 881 -8.65 -3.21 63.42
C PHE A 881 -7.55 -2.37 62.78
N ARG A 882 -7.10 -1.35 63.50
CA ARG A 882 -5.89 -0.60 63.18
C ARG A 882 -4.87 -0.79 64.28
N ASP A 883 -3.74 -1.41 63.93
CA ASP A 883 -2.65 -1.68 64.86
C ASP A 883 -1.57 -0.60 64.81
N TYR A 884 -0.98 -0.34 65.97
CA TYR A 884 0.15 0.56 66.14
C TYR A 884 1.30 -0.19 66.80
N TYR A 885 2.42 -0.27 66.07
CA TYR A 885 3.63 -1.00 66.48
C TYR A 885 4.85 -0.07 66.73
N GLY A 886 4.73 1.23 66.42
CA GLY A 886 5.90 2.07 66.08
C GLY A 886 6.25 3.23 67.01
N SER A 887 5.51 3.48 68.09
CA SER A 887 5.85 4.53 69.05
C SER A 887 5.79 3.98 70.48
N LEU A 888 6.92 3.49 70.98
CA LEU A 888 7.08 3.13 72.40
C LEU A 888 6.90 4.41 73.21
N GLN A 889 5.68 4.64 73.67
CA GLN A 889 5.38 5.66 74.67
C GLN A 889 5.48 4.99 76.05
N SER A 890 5.97 5.73 77.04
CA SER A 890 6.10 5.25 78.41
C SER A 890 5.73 6.34 79.40
N ILE A 891 5.21 5.92 80.54
CA ILE A 891 5.01 6.76 81.72
C ILE A 891 5.68 6.07 82.92
N VAL A 892 6.03 6.86 83.93
CA VAL A 892 6.62 6.36 85.18
C VAL A 892 5.78 6.86 86.34
N THR A 893 5.39 5.94 87.23
CA THR A 893 4.67 6.28 88.46
C THR A 893 5.62 6.63 89.60
N SER A 894 5.15 7.47 90.52
CA SER A 894 5.86 7.87 91.73
C SER A 894 5.08 7.54 93.01
N ASN A 895 3.75 7.76 93.02
CA ASN A 895 2.91 7.49 94.19
C ASN A 895 2.25 6.10 94.13
N GLY A 896 2.07 5.52 92.94
CA GLY A 896 1.42 4.22 92.77
C GLY A 896 -0.06 4.20 93.20
N GLN A 897 -0.71 5.37 93.29
CA GLN A 897 -2.15 5.52 93.50
C GLN A 897 -2.70 6.47 92.42
N ASN A 898 -3.40 5.92 91.43
CA ASN A 898 -4.03 6.62 90.31
C ASN A 898 -3.11 7.65 89.62
N ASP A 899 -1.86 7.25 89.35
CA ASP A 899 -0.78 8.09 88.81
C ASP A 899 -0.65 7.93 87.28
N SER A 900 -0.69 9.04 86.52
CA SER A 900 -0.59 9.06 85.05
C SER A 900 0.79 9.47 84.50
N GLY A 901 1.77 9.73 85.36
CA GLY A 901 3.13 10.12 84.95
C GLY A 901 3.27 11.53 84.37
N LEU A 902 2.28 12.41 84.57
CA LEU A 902 2.34 13.84 84.27
C LEU A 902 2.18 14.65 85.55
N PHE A 903 2.82 15.82 85.65
CA PHE A 903 2.66 16.73 86.80
C PHE A 903 1.22 17.26 86.94
N GLU A 904 0.64 17.70 85.82
CA GLU A 904 -0.77 18.10 85.72
C GLU A 904 -1.36 17.53 84.43
N THR A 905 -2.56 16.97 84.50
CA THR A 905 -3.24 16.36 83.35
C THR A 905 -4.25 17.33 82.74
N ASN A 906 -3.81 18.16 81.77
CA ASN A 906 -4.68 19.10 81.04
C ASN A 906 -5.15 18.54 79.68
N LEU A 907 -6.46 18.42 79.50
CA LEU A 907 -7.08 17.88 78.29
C LEU A 907 -7.14 18.86 77.09
N ARG A 908 -6.73 20.13 77.24
CA ARG A 908 -6.82 21.20 76.21
C ARG A 908 -5.48 21.67 75.61
N ASP A 909 -4.38 20.94 75.78
CA ASP A 909 -3.09 21.26 75.13
C ASP A 909 -3.18 21.10 73.58
N GLU A 910 -2.46 21.92 72.81
CA GLU A 910 -2.33 21.80 71.34
C GLU A 910 -1.56 20.53 70.92
N ARG A 911 -0.86 19.89 71.86
CA ARG A 911 -0.18 18.60 71.71
C ARG A 911 -1.03 17.46 72.29
N TYR A 912 -0.72 16.24 71.86
CA TYR A 912 -1.34 15.02 72.39
C TYR A 912 -0.77 14.61 73.76
N LEU A 913 -1.63 14.07 74.64
CA LEU A 913 -1.25 13.46 75.92
C LEU A 913 -0.56 12.09 75.71
N PRO A 914 0.17 11.57 76.73
CA PRO A 914 0.72 10.22 76.67
C PRO A 914 -0.36 9.17 76.41
N PHE A 915 -0.13 8.32 75.41
CA PHE A 915 -1.02 7.28 74.90
C PHE A 915 -2.33 7.79 74.28
N GLU A 916 -2.52 9.11 74.14
CA GLU A 916 -3.75 9.66 73.56
C GLU A 916 -3.93 9.18 72.12
N GLY A 917 -5.11 8.66 71.82
CA GLY A 917 -5.46 8.12 70.50
C GLY A 917 -4.97 6.69 70.26
N SER A 918 -4.22 6.07 71.19
CA SER A 918 -3.86 4.65 71.12
C SER A 918 -5.04 3.74 71.47
N GLY A 919 -5.02 2.50 71.01
CA GLY A 919 -6.12 1.55 71.27
C GLY A 919 -6.09 0.91 72.66
N VAL A 920 -7.27 0.62 73.21
CA VAL A 920 -7.37 -0.08 74.51
C VAL A 920 -6.96 -1.54 74.43
N ILE A 921 -7.08 -2.19 73.27
CA ILE A 921 -6.57 -3.54 73.04
C ILE A 921 -5.06 -3.41 72.92
N SER A 922 -4.34 -3.88 73.92
CA SER A 922 -2.97 -3.44 74.10
C SER A 922 -2.12 -4.42 74.87
N GLU A 923 -0.82 -4.40 74.59
CA GLU A 923 0.18 -5.14 75.33
C GLU A 923 1.05 -4.16 76.11
N TRP A 924 1.12 -4.38 77.42
CA TRP A 924 1.81 -3.52 78.36
C TRP A 924 2.97 -4.26 78.99
N ARG A 925 4.07 -3.52 79.19
CA ARG A 925 5.16 -3.95 80.05
C ARG A 925 5.12 -3.13 81.34
N LEU A 926 5.04 -3.82 82.46
CA LEU A 926 5.26 -3.25 83.78
C LEU A 926 6.65 -3.64 84.25
N SER A 927 7.42 -2.64 84.69
CA SER A 927 8.74 -2.85 85.26
C SER A 927 8.82 -2.13 86.60
N LEU A 928 9.05 -2.89 87.66
CA LEU A 928 9.52 -2.40 88.95
C LEU A 928 11.05 -2.23 88.90
N PRO A 929 11.64 -1.45 89.81
CA PRO A 929 13.05 -1.09 89.72
C PRO A 929 14.03 -2.21 90.08
N ALA A 930 13.62 -3.18 90.92
CA ALA A 930 14.48 -4.26 91.42
C ALA A 930 13.95 -5.65 90.99
N ASN A 931 14.84 -6.63 90.85
CA ASN A 931 14.52 -8.03 90.59
C ASN A 931 14.82 -8.92 91.82
N PRO A 932 13.79 -9.33 92.58
CA PRO A 932 13.98 -10.15 93.79
C PRO A 932 14.64 -11.52 93.54
N SER A 933 14.45 -12.14 92.37
CA SER A 933 15.06 -13.44 92.02
C SER A 933 16.58 -13.38 91.85
N LYS A 934 17.16 -12.18 91.84
CA LYS A 934 18.60 -11.93 91.71
C LYS A 934 19.20 -11.26 92.97
N ASP A 935 18.48 -11.27 94.09
CA ASP A 935 18.84 -10.59 95.34
C ASP A 935 19.11 -9.08 95.18
N GLU A 936 18.43 -8.42 94.24
CA GLU A 936 18.53 -6.96 94.08
C GLU A 936 17.81 -6.20 95.20
N PRO A 937 18.30 -5.01 95.62
CA PRO A 937 17.77 -4.28 96.76
C PRO A 937 16.34 -3.78 96.49
N CYS A 938 15.37 -4.39 97.17
CA CYS A 938 13.95 -4.03 97.06
C CYS A 938 13.59 -2.97 98.12
N GLN A 939 13.03 -1.83 97.69
CA GLN A 939 12.61 -0.77 98.62
C GLN A 939 11.42 -1.15 99.52
N PHE A 940 10.61 -2.09 99.07
CA PHE A 940 9.55 -2.72 99.85
C PHE A 940 9.38 -4.17 99.38
N ASP A 941 8.77 -5.01 100.20
CA ASP A 941 8.60 -6.42 99.87
C ASP A 941 7.54 -6.61 98.78
N TYR A 942 7.97 -7.07 97.60
CA TYR A 942 7.09 -7.29 96.46
C TYR A 942 6.09 -8.43 96.69
N ASN A 943 6.35 -9.33 97.64
CA ASN A 943 5.38 -10.37 98.00
C ASN A 943 4.09 -9.77 98.60
N THR A 944 4.15 -8.54 99.11
CA THR A 944 2.99 -7.81 99.64
C THR A 944 2.10 -7.19 98.56
N ILE A 945 2.54 -7.17 97.29
CA ILE A 945 1.76 -6.62 96.18
C ILE A 945 0.53 -7.50 95.98
N SER A 946 -0.62 -7.07 96.47
CA SER A 946 -1.85 -7.84 96.35
C SER A 946 -2.31 -7.94 94.89
N ASP A 947 -2.21 -6.85 94.14
CA ASP A 947 -2.63 -6.72 92.75
C ASP A 947 -1.96 -5.50 92.08
N VAL A 948 -2.13 -5.35 90.76
CA VAL A 948 -1.83 -4.10 90.02
C VAL A 948 -3.06 -3.71 89.21
N ILE A 949 -3.51 -2.47 89.38
CA ILE A 949 -4.72 -1.92 88.78
C ILE A 949 -4.36 -0.86 87.75
N LEU A 950 -4.77 -1.07 86.50
CA LEU A 950 -4.68 -0.08 85.44
C LEU A 950 -6.01 0.67 85.31
N HIS A 951 -5.98 1.99 85.46
CA HIS A 951 -7.12 2.90 85.29
C HIS A 951 -7.11 3.44 83.86
N PHE A 952 -7.98 2.92 83.01
CA PHE A 952 -8.17 3.40 81.65
C PHE A 952 -9.24 4.48 81.62
N ARG A 953 -8.91 5.67 81.11
CA ARG A 953 -9.88 6.65 80.60
C ARG A 953 -9.83 6.60 79.09
N TYR A 954 -10.92 6.21 78.46
CA TYR A 954 -10.96 6.02 77.01
C TYR A 954 -12.25 6.57 76.44
N THR A 955 -12.21 6.96 75.17
CA THR A 955 -13.41 7.27 74.40
C THR A 955 -13.86 6.06 73.60
N ALA A 956 -15.16 5.91 73.38
CA ALA A 956 -15.72 4.85 72.56
C ALA A 956 -16.95 5.33 71.78
N ARG A 957 -17.37 4.51 70.81
CA ARG A 957 -18.62 4.65 70.05
C ARG A 957 -19.45 3.38 70.17
N GLU A 958 -20.77 3.49 70.03
CA GLU A 958 -21.69 2.35 70.11
C GLU A 958 -22.04 1.82 68.70
N ALA A 959 -22.05 0.49 68.55
CA ALA A 959 -22.25 -0.21 67.28
C ALA A 959 -23.62 -0.90 67.13
N GLY A 960 -24.52 -0.73 68.10
CA GLY A 960 -25.84 -1.39 68.11
C GLY A 960 -25.82 -2.89 68.49
N GLY A 961 -26.98 -3.55 68.34
CA GLY A 961 -27.22 -4.88 68.91
C GLY A 961 -26.43 -6.04 68.29
N ALA A 962 -26.04 -5.95 67.01
CA ALA A 962 -25.34 -7.03 66.31
C ALA A 962 -23.94 -7.27 66.89
N LEU A 963 -23.13 -6.21 67.00
CA LEU A 963 -21.79 -6.30 67.60
C LEU A 963 -21.87 -6.76 69.06
N ARG A 964 -22.87 -6.28 69.80
CA ARG A 964 -23.11 -6.69 71.18
C ARG A 964 -23.37 -8.19 71.30
N ASN A 965 -24.25 -8.74 70.47
CA ASN A 965 -24.57 -10.17 70.51
C ASN A 965 -23.37 -11.03 70.10
N GLY A 966 -22.62 -10.61 69.07
CA GLY A 966 -21.38 -11.27 68.66
C GLY A 966 -20.32 -11.27 69.75
N ALA A 967 -20.12 -10.14 70.45
CA ALA A 967 -19.20 -10.01 71.57
C ALA A 967 -19.58 -10.97 72.71
N ILE A 968 -20.87 -11.04 73.07
CA ILE A 968 -21.37 -11.94 74.13
C ILE A 968 -21.20 -13.41 73.73
N ALA A 969 -21.46 -13.77 72.48
CA ALA A 969 -21.27 -15.14 71.99
C ALA A 969 -19.80 -15.57 72.05
N ASN A 970 -18.88 -14.69 71.60
CA ASN A 970 -17.45 -14.94 71.70
C ASN A 970 -16.98 -15.09 73.15
N LEU A 971 -17.42 -14.17 74.03
CA LEU A 971 -17.11 -14.24 75.44
C LEU A 971 -17.59 -15.56 76.07
N THR A 972 -18.79 -16.02 75.72
CA THR A 972 -19.33 -17.30 76.21
C THR A 972 -18.50 -18.49 75.72
N LYS A 973 -18.12 -18.51 74.43
CA LYS A 973 -17.23 -19.53 73.85
C LYS A 973 -15.87 -19.58 74.55
N GLN A 974 -15.26 -18.43 74.80
CA GLN A 974 -13.98 -18.35 75.51
C GLN A 974 -14.09 -18.82 76.97
N ILE A 975 -15.21 -18.54 77.64
CA ILE A 975 -15.47 -19.05 79.00
C ILE A 975 -15.55 -20.58 78.98
N GLU A 976 -16.29 -21.18 78.04
CA GLU A 976 -16.40 -22.65 77.92
C GLU A 976 -15.04 -23.31 77.63
N ALA A 977 -14.20 -22.64 76.83
CA ALA A 977 -12.85 -23.09 76.50
C ALA A 977 -11.81 -22.87 77.63
N SER A 978 -12.19 -22.28 78.76
CA SER A 978 -11.27 -21.90 79.86
C SER A 978 -10.24 -20.82 79.48
N GLN A 979 -10.51 -20.03 78.44
CA GLN A 979 -9.57 -19.04 77.88
C GLN A 979 -9.96 -17.59 78.19
N ALA A 980 -11.18 -17.33 78.66
CA ALA A 980 -11.60 -15.98 79.04
C ALA A 980 -10.80 -15.47 80.25
N ALA A 981 -10.55 -14.15 80.29
CA ALA A 981 -9.91 -13.49 81.43
C ALA A 981 -10.67 -13.83 82.73
N GLY A 982 -9.94 -14.32 83.74
CA GLY A 982 -10.51 -14.78 84.99
C GLY A 982 -10.94 -16.27 85.04
N SER A 983 -10.74 -17.07 83.99
CA SER A 983 -10.99 -18.55 84.01
C SER A 983 -9.89 -19.36 84.71
N VAL A 984 -8.86 -18.68 85.21
CA VAL A 984 -7.80 -19.22 86.05
C VAL A 984 -7.80 -18.46 87.38
N ARG A 985 -7.82 -19.21 88.49
CA ARG A 985 -7.85 -18.68 89.85
C ARG A 985 -6.63 -19.25 90.54
N LEU A 986 -5.82 -18.34 91.01
CA LEU A 986 -4.65 -18.64 91.81
C LEU A 986 -5.03 -18.56 93.29
N PHE A 987 -5.05 -19.71 93.96
CA PHE A 987 -5.26 -19.83 95.39
C PHE A 987 -3.92 -19.81 96.12
N SER A 988 -3.78 -18.94 97.13
CA SER A 988 -2.69 -19.06 98.10
C SER A 988 -3.09 -20.06 99.18
N LEU A 989 -2.36 -21.15 99.36
CA LEU A 989 -2.65 -22.04 100.49
C LEU A 989 -2.33 -21.36 101.82
N ARG A 990 -1.26 -20.57 101.88
CA ARG A 990 -0.84 -19.87 103.11
C ARG A 990 -1.85 -18.82 103.56
N HIS A 991 -2.39 -18.04 102.62
CA HIS A 991 -3.28 -16.92 102.94
C HIS A 991 -4.77 -17.30 102.88
N GLU A 992 -5.19 -18.14 101.94
CA GLU A 992 -6.62 -18.48 101.75
C GLU A 992 -7.02 -19.77 102.47
N PHE A 993 -6.09 -20.71 102.73
CA PHE A 993 -6.37 -21.96 103.47
C PHE A 993 -5.41 -22.22 104.66
N PRO A 994 -5.37 -21.35 105.70
CA PRO A 994 -4.38 -21.44 106.78
C PRO A 994 -4.40 -22.76 107.57
N ALA A 995 -5.60 -23.34 107.75
CA ALA A 995 -5.76 -24.61 108.47
C ALA A 995 -5.16 -25.80 107.71
N ALA A 996 -5.33 -25.84 106.39
CA ALA A 996 -4.71 -26.87 105.55
C ALA A 996 -3.19 -26.69 105.47
N TRP A 997 -2.73 -25.44 105.42
CA TRP A 997 -1.31 -25.09 105.42
C TRP A 997 -0.59 -25.50 106.70
N THR A 998 -1.18 -25.27 107.86
CA THR A 998 -0.60 -25.69 109.15
C THR A 998 -0.53 -27.21 109.28
N LYS A 999 -1.57 -27.93 108.85
CA LYS A 999 -1.57 -29.40 108.81
C LYS A 999 -0.47 -29.94 107.88
N PHE A 1000 -0.32 -29.35 106.70
CA PHE A 1000 0.75 -29.68 105.75
C PHE A 1000 2.15 -29.58 106.37
N LYS A 1001 2.44 -28.48 107.08
CA LYS A 1001 3.76 -28.29 107.71
C LYS A 1001 4.07 -29.36 108.77
N SER A 1002 3.06 -30.02 109.33
CA SER A 1002 3.24 -31.06 110.36
C SER A 1002 3.42 -32.48 109.79
N SER A 1003 2.66 -32.88 108.77
CA SER A 1003 2.60 -34.27 108.27
C SER A 1003 3.13 -34.46 106.84
N SER A 1004 3.63 -33.40 106.18
CA SER A 1004 4.05 -33.41 104.76
C SER A 1004 2.96 -33.84 103.77
N GLU A 1005 1.72 -33.94 104.23
CA GLU A 1005 0.52 -34.27 103.47
C GLU A 1005 -0.52 -33.19 103.77
N PHE A 1006 -1.17 -32.69 102.71
CA PHE A 1006 -2.23 -31.70 102.85
C PHE A 1006 -3.53 -32.20 102.24
N SER A 1007 -4.65 -31.76 102.81
CA SER A 1007 -6.00 -31.95 102.27
C SER A 1007 -6.65 -30.58 102.10
N LEU A 1008 -7.00 -30.20 100.88
CA LEU A 1008 -7.72 -28.95 100.58
C LEU A 1008 -9.16 -29.22 100.19
N GLU A 1009 -10.07 -28.43 100.76
CA GLU A 1009 -11.49 -28.45 100.41
C GLU A 1009 -11.82 -27.22 99.54
N ILE A 1010 -12.10 -27.44 98.26
CA ILE A 1010 -12.44 -26.37 97.32
C ILE A 1010 -13.93 -26.40 97.00
N ARG A 1011 -14.58 -25.24 97.16
CA ARG A 1011 -16.02 -25.00 97.00
C ARG A 1011 -16.28 -23.96 95.90
N GLU A 1012 -17.52 -23.93 95.40
CA GLU A 1012 -17.97 -23.01 94.35
C GLU A 1012 -17.79 -21.52 94.70
N GLU A 1013 -17.87 -21.14 95.98
CA GLU A 1013 -17.75 -19.74 96.45
C GLU A 1013 -16.38 -19.11 96.24
N HIS A 1014 -15.36 -19.93 95.95
CA HIS A 1014 -13.98 -19.48 95.75
C HIS A 1014 -13.69 -18.96 94.32
N PHE A 1015 -14.64 -19.06 93.39
CA PHE A 1015 -14.51 -18.63 92.00
C PHE A 1015 -15.24 -17.29 91.71
N PRO A 1016 -14.87 -16.53 90.65
CA PRO A 1016 -15.50 -15.25 90.31
C PRO A 1016 -17.03 -15.35 90.15
N TYR A 1017 -17.77 -14.31 90.52
CA TYR A 1017 -19.24 -14.34 90.50
C TYR A 1017 -19.83 -14.77 89.14
N TRP A 1018 -19.25 -14.32 88.02
CA TRP A 1018 -19.71 -14.68 86.68
C TRP A 1018 -19.55 -16.17 86.34
N SER A 1019 -18.75 -16.92 87.10
CA SER A 1019 -18.49 -18.35 86.89
C SER A 1019 -19.52 -19.29 87.51
N LYS A 1020 -20.42 -18.79 88.38
CA LYS A 1020 -21.48 -19.61 89.00
C LYS A 1020 -22.37 -20.27 87.94
N GLY A 1021 -22.63 -21.57 88.09
CA GLY A 1021 -23.36 -22.38 87.10
C GLY A 1021 -22.62 -22.65 85.78
N ARG A 1022 -21.35 -22.24 85.66
CA ARG A 1022 -20.46 -22.49 84.51
C ARG A 1022 -19.20 -23.31 84.87
N LEU A 1023 -19.12 -23.82 86.10
CA LEU A 1023 -18.05 -24.70 86.59
C LEU A 1023 -18.34 -26.15 86.18
N GLY A 1024 -17.93 -26.57 84.98
CA GLY A 1024 -18.19 -27.93 84.49
C GLY A 1024 -17.10 -28.93 84.85
N SER A 1025 -15.83 -28.58 84.69
CA SER A 1025 -14.71 -29.42 85.10
C SER A 1025 -13.44 -28.67 85.41
N ILE A 1026 -12.63 -29.28 86.28
CA ILE A 1026 -11.28 -28.81 86.56
C ILE A 1026 -10.35 -29.47 85.55
N LYS A 1027 -9.96 -28.68 84.54
CA LYS A 1027 -9.11 -29.15 83.44
C LYS A 1027 -7.65 -29.27 83.84
N LYS A 1028 -7.15 -28.30 84.61
CA LYS A 1028 -5.74 -28.25 84.99
C LYS A 1028 -5.57 -27.77 86.42
N ARG A 1029 -4.69 -28.47 87.14
CA ARG A 1029 -4.23 -28.13 88.49
C ARG A 1029 -2.73 -27.94 88.42
N THR A 1030 -2.26 -26.73 88.72
CA THR A 1030 -0.83 -26.45 88.74
C THR A 1030 -0.46 -25.96 90.12
N PHE A 1031 0.44 -26.68 90.77
CA PHE A 1031 1.02 -26.25 92.04
C PHE A 1031 2.28 -25.44 91.73
N TYR A 1032 2.33 -24.22 92.25
CA TYR A 1032 3.53 -23.40 92.27
C TYR A 1032 4.07 -23.40 93.70
N VAL A 1033 5.26 -23.97 93.85
CA VAL A 1033 5.93 -24.14 95.14
C VAL A 1033 7.06 -23.14 95.18
N GLN A 1034 7.13 -22.37 96.26
CA GLN A 1034 8.30 -21.58 96.61
C GLN A 1034 8.99 -22.28 97.78
N SER A 1035 10.21 -22.77 97.55
CA SER A 1035 11.03 -23.38 98.59
C SER A 1035 12.50 -23.01 98.40
N SER A 1036 13.17 -22.78 99.53
CA SER A 1036 14.62 -22.58 99.65
C SER A 1036 15.45 -23.88 99.51
N THR A 1037 14.83 -25.06 99.58
CA THR A 1037 15.48 -26.38 99.43
C THR A 1037 14.73 -27.19 98.36
N GLY A 1038 15.41 -27.93 97.49
CA GLY A 1038 14.77 -28.60 96.34
C GLY A 1038 13.72 -29.65 96.76
N VAL A 1039 12.45 -29.25 96.88
CA VAL A 1039 11.31 -30.12 97.17
C VAL A 1039 10.69 -30.58 95.84
N SER A 1040 10.48 -31.88 95.69
CA SER A 1040 9.86 -32.47 94.50
C SER A 1040 8.65 -33.30 94.93
N PRO A 1041 7.48 -33.15 94.28
CA PRO A 1041 6.34 -33.99 94.58
C PRO A 1041 6.71 -35.47 94.38
N GLN A 1042 6.32 -36.34 95.30
CA GLN A 1042 6.52 -37.78 95.08
C GLN A 1042 5.70 -38.26 93.87
N PRO A 1043 6.20 -39.25 93.11
CA PRO A 1043 5.50 -39.74 91.91
C PRO A 1043 4.07 -40.17 92.23
N ALA A 1044 3.14 -39.81 91.34
CA ALA A 1044 1.69 -39.71 91.49
C ALA A 1044 0.91 -40.97 91.95
N ALA A 1045 1.59 -42.05 92.34
CA ALA A 1045 0.96 -43.24 92.88
C ALA A 1045 0.39 -43.03 94.31
N SER A 1046 0.74 -41.93 95.00
CA SER A 1046 0.24 -41.62 96.36
C SER A 1046 -0.65 -40.38 96.47
N SER A 1047 -1.10 -39.79 95.35
CA SER A 1047 -1.95 -38.60 95.34
C SER A 1047 -3.39 -38.93 94.95
N GLU A 1048 -4.26 -39.00 95.95
CA GLU A 1048 -5.70 -39.26 95.80
C GLU A 1048 -6.47 -37.94 95.76
N VAL A 1049 -7.27 -37.74 94.71
CA VAL A 1049 -8.28 -36.67 94.71
C VAL A 1049 -9.62 -37.31 94.92
N LYS A 1050 -10.31 -36.92 96.00
CA LYS A 1050 -11.65 -37.41 96.30
C LYS A 1050 -12.64 -36.34 95.90
N LEU A 1051 -13.46 -36.68 94.90
CA LEU A 1051 -14.65 -35.91 94.61
C LEU A 1051 -15.78 -36.50 95.43
N ALA A 1052 -16.24 -35.74 96.43
CA ALA A 1052 -17.48 -36.04 97.11
C ALA A 1052 -18.62 -35.31 96.39
N THR A 1053 -19.50 -36.10 95.79
CA THR A 1053 -20.76 -35.63 95.22
C THR A 1053 -21.85 -35.76 96.27
N HIS A 1054 -22.44 -34.65 96.67
CA HIS A 1054 -23.53 -34.65 97.63
C HIS A 1054 -24.86 -34.58 96.89
N TYR A 1055 -25.56 -35.72 96.80
CA TYR A 1055 -26.86 -35.81 96.11
C TYR A 1055 -27.99 -35.34 97.02
N GLN A 1056 -28.92 -34.58 96.47
CA GLN A 1056 -30.05 -34.07 97.25
C GLN A 1056 -31.21 -35.07 97.42
N ASN A 1057 -31.21 -36.22 96.73
CA ASN A 1057 -32.40 -37.08 96.54
C ASN A 1057 -32.42 -38.43 97.29
N GLY A 1058 -31.62 -38.60 98.34
CA GLY A 1058 -31.67 -39.79 99.20
C GLY A 1058 -31.00 -41.05 98.64
N ASP A 1059 -30.44 -40.96 97.43
CA ASP A 1059 -29.44 -41.92 96.93
C ASP A 1059 -28.16 -41.81 97.77
N ALA A 1060 -27.40 -42.91 97.85
CA ALA A 1060 -26.16 -42.93 98.62
C ALA A 1060 -25.10 -41.99 98.00
N ASP A 1061 -24.50 -41.12 98.82
CA ASP A 1061 -23.36 -40.29 98.44
C ASP A 1061 -22.28 -41.15 97.76
N THR A 1062 -21.85 -40.73 96.57
CA THR A 1062 -20.79 -41.40 95.84
C THR A 1062 -19.46 -40.69 96.06
N SER A 1063 -18.45 -41.45 96.47
CA SER A 1063 -17.07 -40.98 96.54
C SER A 1063 -16.26 -41.64 95.43
N GLU A 1064 -15.82 -40.85 94.47
CA GLU A 1064 -14.92 -41.32 93.42
C GLU A 1064 -13.50 -40.82 93.70
N THR A 1065 -12.55 -41.76 93.67
CA THR A 1065 -11.14 -41.47 93.91
C THR A 1065 -10.43 -41.41 92.57
N PHE A 1066 -9.88 -40.25 92.25
CA PHE A 1066 -9.20 -39.97 91.00
C PHE A 1066 -7.69 -39.86 91.21
N ASN A 1067 -6.93 -40.37 90.25
CA ASN A 1067 -5.48 -40.12 90.19
C ASN A 1067 -5.23 -38.66 89.78
N ALA A 1068 -4.16 -38.07 90.32
CA ALA A 1068 -3.85 -36.64 90.20
C ALA A 1068 -3.77 -36.08 88.76
N GLN A 1069 -3.64 -36.91 87.73
CA GLN A 1069 -3.54 -36.48 86.33
C GLN A 1069 -4.87 -36.53 85.55
N THR A 1070 -5.93 -37.09 86.13
CA THR A 1070 -7.23 -37.19 85.44
C THR A 1070 -8.03 -35.89 85.60
N PRO A 1071 -8.59 -35.32 84.50
CA PRO A 1071 -9.55 -34.23 84.57
C PRO A 1071 -10.72 -34.63 85.44
N ILE A 1072 -11.17 -33.72 86.30
CA ILE A 1072 -12.29 -34.00 87.21
C ILE A 1072 -13.52 -33.29 86.69
N SER A 1073 -14.44 -34.08 86.16
CA SER A 1073 -15.81 -33.69 85.88
C SER A 1073 -16.48 -33.31 87.19
N LEU A 1074 -16.91 -32.06 87.29
CA LEU A 1074 -17.66 -31.59 88.45
C LEU A 1074 -19.14 -31.91 88.20
N PRO A 1075 -19.89 -32.31 89.23
CA PRO A 1075 -21.28 -32.69 89.08
C PRO A 1075 -22.10 -31.51 88.53
N GLU A 1076 -22.96 -31.83 87.56
CA GLU A 1076 -23.87 -30.83 87.02
C GLU A 1076 -24.86 -30.37 88.11
N PRO A 1077 -25.24 -29.07 88.11
CA PRO A 1077 -26.23 -28.55 89.04
C PRO A 1077 -27.53 -29.37 89.00
N PRO A 1078 -28.19 -29.67 90.14
CA PRO A 1078 -28.13 -28.96 91.42
C PRO A 1078 -27.16 -29.55 92.47
N ASN A 1079 -26.38 -30.56 92.11
CA ASN A 1079 -25.54 -31.26 93.06
C ASN A 1079 -24.34 -30.41 93.47
N LYS A 1080 -24.06 -30.34 94.77
CA LYS A 1080 -22.88 -29.64 95.28
C LYS A 1080 -21.67 -30.55 95.23
N PHE A 1081 -20.54 -29.97 94.91
CA PHE A 1081 -19.27 -30.68 94.98
C PHE A 1081 -18.40 -30.13 96.08
N THR A 1082 -17.77 -31.08 96.75
CA THR A 1082 -16.66 -30.82 97.64
C THR A 1082 -15.46 -31.54 97.05
N LEU A 1083 -14.49 -30.77 96.56
CA LEU A 1083 -13.28 -31.33 95.98
C LEU A 1083 -12.22 -31.41 97.08
N GLU A 1084 -11.98 -32.62 97.59
CA GLU A 1084 -10.95 -32.89 98.57
C GLU A 1084 -9.66 -33.31 97.84
N LEU A 1085 -8.68 -32.40 97.78
CA LEU A 1085 -7.38 -32.65 97.16
C LEU A 1085 -6.38 -33.10 98.22
N LYS A 1086 -6.03 -34.41 98.21
CA LYS A 1086 -4.95 -34.94 99.05
C LYS A 1086 -3.68 -35.10 98.23
N HIS A 1087 -2.59 -34.52 98.72
CA HIS A 1087 -1.30 -34.64 98.08
C HIS A 1087 -0.17 -34.62 99.11
N SER A 1088 0.77 -35.56 98.95
CA SER A 1088 1.95 -35.71 99.80
C SER A 1088 3.20 -35.20 99.08
N PHE A 1089 4.00 -34.39 99.74
CA PHE A 1089 5.31 -33.96 99.24
C PHE A 1089 6.44 -34.72 99.92
N ASN A 1090 7.62 -34.78 99.27
CA ASN A 1090 8.79 -35.44 99.82
C ASN A 1090 9.42 -34.71 101.03
N SER A 1091 9.01 -33.47 101.31
CA SER A 1091 9.48 -32.63 102.43
C SER A 1091 8.42 -31.57 102.81
N ASN A 1092 8.43 -31.14 104.08
CA ASN A 1092 7.62 -30.03 104.63
C ASN A 1092 8.35 -28.67 104.63
N SER A 1093 9.55 -28.59 104.04
CA SER A 1093 10.38 -27.36 103.93
C SER A 1093 9.95 -26.39 102.82
N ILE A 1094 8.64 -26.21 102.60
CA ILE A 1094 8.08 -25.26 101.63
C ILE A 1094 7.76 -23.93 102.33
N ASP A 1095 8.11 -22.81 101.69
CA ASP A 1095 7.93 -21.44 102.20
C ASP A 1095 6.59 -20.83 101.77
N ASP A 1096 6.16 -21.11 100.54
CA ASP A 1096 4.82 -20.77 100.06
C ASP A 1096 4.32 -21.76 99.01
N LEU A 1097 3.01 -21.97 98.96
CA LEU A 1097 2.37 -22.91 98.05
C LEU A 1097 1.13 -22.28 97.44
N TRP A 1098 1.12 -22.22 96.12
CA TRP A 1098 0.01 -21.69 95.35
C TRP A 1098 -0.57 -22.77 94.46
N LEU A 1099 -1.89 -22.76 94.34
CA LEU A 1099 -2.63 -23.66 93.47
C LEU A 1099 -3.36 -22.82 92.42
N ALA A 1100 -2.90 -22.91 91.17
CA ALA A 1100 -3.65 -22.40 90.04
C ALA A 1100 -4.62 -23.48 89.57
N LEU A 1101 -5.92 -23.17 89.67
CA LEU A 1101 -6.98 -23.95 89.08
C LEU A 1101 -7.41 -23.31 87.78
N THR A 1102 -7.44 -24.11 86.71
CA THR A 1102 -8.08 -23.77 85.45
C THR A 1102 -9.36 -24.58 85.34
N TRP A 1103 -10.50 -23.90 85.22
CA TRP A 1103 -11.81 -24.51 85.09
C TRP A 1103 -12.47 -24.17 83.76
N GLY A 1104 -13.35 -25.05 83.28
CA GLY A 1104 -14.15 -24.87 82.08
C GLY A 1104 -15.33 -25.83 82.07
N LYS A 1105 -15.93 -26.08 80.91
CA LYS A 1105 -17.03 -27.05 80.74
C LYS A 1105 -16.52 -28.39 80.18
N ASP A 1106 -17.13 -29.50 80.58
CA ASP A 1106 -16.81 -30.85 80.07
C ASP A 1106 -17.19 -31.02 78.60
N GLY A 1107 -16.34 -31.70 77.82
CA GLY A 1107 -16.55 -31.95 76.38
C GLY A 1107 -15.91 -30.93 75.43
N ALA A 1108 -15.20 -29.93 75.94
CA ALA A 1108 -14.35 -29.06 75.13
C ALA A 1108 -12.89 -29.54 75.25
N SER A 1109 -12.52 -30.52 74.41
CA SER A 1109 -11.13 -30.95 74.17
C SER A 1109 -10.31 -29.83 73.55
#